data_AF-A0A933GV18-F1
#
_entry.id   AF-A0A933GV18-F1
#
_cell.length_a   1.000
_cell.length_b   1.000
_cell.length_c   1.000
_cell.angle_alpha   90.00
_cell.angle_beta   90.00
_cell.angle_gamma   90.00
#
_symmetry.space_group_name_H-M   'P 1'
#
loop_
_entity.id
_entity.type
_entity.pdbx_description
1 polymer ?
#
loop_
_entity_poly.entity_id
_entity_poly.type
_entity_poly.pdbx_seq_one_letter_code
_entity_poly.pdbx_strand_id
1 'polypeptide(L)'
;MFQSCVRYGEMRYLGTFRTEIDTIRRGDRLVVRSGRGVEVGLALTPSRPLDETAEREACGEVLRKVTPEDVHQVEMLDQLGKTKAFRHVQQRMRDLALPMKLSYIEHLLGGEKVVIYFRADGRVDFRNLVRDLSQHFQTRVVMKQIGARDEARLLGEWNDCGRELCCRTHLQHLAPIPMKMAKSQKTTLDPAKISGRCGRLKCCLRYEHDTYVEFKKRLPRLGHKVRTMSGVAEVIGTDILSQTVTVEFPSGARVNVPVGEVLPVEAERAAGPRTGKERASFYVTVPFFNIEMPFTLRAVYAAMAADVLARTHAGLGAGVNFLTGIKDHSRTTQRGEKDETALLSRGDRYLAELQEQWASLSVSASQVYRTQAEIHKKTVADFFRKLKNNDDIYCKRFQGSHCTGCHSSFPGPGAGGTPCIYCGAPLEVIDEEAWFFRLSKYAKKLLAHLKTREAFIRPRVLKLDIESRVNSGLGDVIVARSTFDYGIPIPGDDRHLVSGWFEGLLAYVSALADGKTNPLLETFWPADVHLVTRENLWIHAVVWPAMLFAGELELPGQIVVAGDWQTPGEEGEEPRVVLSRSLIEEYGGESLRYFLLSGIPFGLSGTFRREEFEKVLQRDLLGDFSSLVQRVLSMVEKYGDSRVPHPGEEQDPDDDLRAIVENLERDYRANIDTFQFATVLASVWECLRALARYLDETKPWQLPRSGPEADRLAAVLYHLLETLRIAAVFLYPFLPRTAERLAAKLGAETPLIPTFEKARWGGLSPGAPVDRATPLFPELETHPGLIAARPVTGSSPRRETHPEA
;
A
#
# COMPACT_ATOMS: atom_id res chain seq x y z
N MET A 1 47.44 16.97 2.06
CA MET A 1 47.64 15.65 1.39
C MET A 1 46.30 14.93 1.36
N PHE A 2 45.95 14.28 0.26
CA PHE A 2 44.65 13.62 0.04
C PHE A 2 44.84 12.12 -0.23
N GLN A 3 43.74 11.39 -0.22
CA GLN A 3 43.68 9.98 -0.62
C GLN A 3 42.48 9.70 -1.53
N SER A 4 42.63 8.70 -2.40
CA SER A 4 41.54 8.14 -3.20
C SER A 4 41.69 6.63 -3.30
N CYS A 5 40.57 5.91 -3.27
CA CYS A 5 40.53 4.48 -3.55
C CYS A 5 40.55 4.26 -5.06
N VAL A 6 41.56 3.55 -5.56
CA VAL A 6 41.79 3.31 -6.98
C VAL A 6 41.76 1.83 -7.26
N ARG A 7 41.08 1.46 -8.35
CA ARG A 7 41.10 0.11 -8.93
C ARG A 7 42.15 0.04 -10.02
N TYR A 8 43.18 -0.80 -9.88
CA TYR A 8 44.36 -0.79 -10.75
C TYR A 8 44.77 -2.20 -11.23
N GLY A 9 45.45 -2.24 -12.38
CA GLY A 9 45.93 -3.48 -13.00
C GLY A 9 44.83 -4.35 -13.63
N GLU A 10 45.24 -5.35 -14.41
CA GLU A 10 44.31 -6.26 -15.11
C GLU A 10 43.54 -7.17 -14.16
N MET A 11 44.15 -7.49 -13.03
CA MET A 11 43.49 -8.17 -11.92
C MET A 11 42.56 -7.26 -11.12
N ARG A 12 42.46 -5.98 -11.49
CA ARG A 12 41.58 -4.97 -10.90
C ARG A 12 41.77 -4.78 -9.41
N TYR A 13 42.98 -4.88 -8.86
CA TYR A 13 43.25 -4.72 -7.42
C TYR A 13 42.68 -3.43 -6.87
N LEU A 14 42.25 -3.45 -5.60
CA LEU A 14 41.84 -2.26 -4.86
C LEU A 14 42.98 -1.80 -3.95
N GLY A 15 43.20 -0.50 -3.91
CA GLY A 15 44.12 0.11 -2.97
C GLY A 15 43.76 1.56 -2.73
N THR A 16 44.13 2.05 -1.55
CA THR A 16 44.07 3.47 -1.21
C THR A 16 45.40 4.11 -1.60
N PHE A 17 45.35 5.16 -2.40
CA PHE A 17 46.54 5.86 -2.91
C PHE A 17 46.60 7.29 -2.37
N ARG A 18 47.79 7.72 -1.97
CA ARG A 18 48.07 9.10 -1.56
C ARG A 18 48.17 9.99 -2.79
N THR A 19 47.75 11.24 -2.67
CA THR A 19 47.78 12.20 -3.77
C THR A 19 47.80 13.64 -3.28
N GLU A 20 48.43 14.52 -4.06
CA GLU A 20 48.33 15.97 -3.89
C GLU A 20 47.14 16.57 -4.65
N ILE A 21 46.48 15.77 -5.50
CA ILE A 21 45.37 16.22 -6.35
C ILE A 21 44.07 16.18 -5.54
N ASP A 22 43.50 17.36 -5.27
CA ASP A 22 42.25 17.55 -4.53
C ASP A 22 40.99 17.50 -5.43
N THR A 23 41.17 17.42 -6.75
CA THR A 23 40.10 17.44 -7.77
C THR A 23 39.86 16.08 -8.46
N ILE A 24 40.24 14.96 -7.84
CA ILE A 24 39.93 13.62 -8.38
C ILE A 24 38.44 13.35 -8.22
N ARG A 25 37.78 12.96 -9.31
CA ARG A 25 36.37 12.53 -9.32
C ARG A 25 36.28 11.02 -9.48
N ARG A 26 35.18 10.44 -8.98
CA ARG A 26 34.85 9.04 -9.25
C ARG A 26 34.73 8.82 -10.76
N GLY A 27 35.43 7.84 -11.29
CA GLY A 27 35.50 7.55 -12.72
C GLY A 27 36.74 8.11 -13.42
N ASP A 28 37.52 8.98 -12.77
CA ASP A 28 38.77 9.49 -13.35
C ASP A 28 39.78 8.34 -13.55
N ARG A 29 40.47 8.34 -14.70
CA ARG A 29 41.61 7.44 -14.96
C ARG A 29 42.90 8.11 -14.46
N LEU A 30 43.66 7.39 -13.66
CA LEU A 30 44.83 7.89 -12.95
C LEU A 30 46.06 7.03 -13.26
N VAL A 31 47.21 7.67 -13.40
CA VAL A 31 48.51 6.98 -13.39
C VAL A 31 48.95 6.87 -11.93
N VAL A 32 49.08 5.64 -11.46
CA VAL A 32 49.42 5.33 -10.08
C VAL A 32 50.70 4.52 -10.00
N ARG A 33 51.48 4.75 -8.94
CA ARG A 33 52.62 3.92 -8.57
C ARG A 33 52.18 2.99 -7.44
N SER A 34 51.97 1.73 -7.78
CA SER A 34 51.66 0.66 -6.82
C SER A 34 52.93 -0.10 -6.42
N GLY A 35 52.83 -1.04 -5.47
CA GLY A 35 53.92 -1.98 -5.19
C GLY A 35 54.34 -2.86 -6.39
N ARG A 36 53.52 -2.92 -7.45
CA ARG A 36 53.85 -3.62 -8.70
C ARG A 36 54.70 -2.77 -9.62
N GLY A 37 54.49 -1.46 -9.66
CA GLY A 37 55.15 -0.51 -10.58
C GLY A 37 54.19 0.61 -10.96
N VAL A 38 54.49 1.32 -12.05
CA VAL A 38 53.60 2.36 -12.59
C VAL A 38 52.52 1.70 -13.47
N GLU A 39 51.25 2.04 -13.22
CA GLU A 39 50.13 1.48 -13.97
C GLU A 39 48.93 2.44 -14.00
N VAL A 40 47.96 2.17 -14.87
CA VAL A 40 46.72 2.94 -14.95
C VAL A 40 45.66 2.32 -14.05
N GLY A 41 44.99 3.16 -13.27
CA GLY A 41 43.86 2.80 -12.43
C GLY A 41 42.64 3.69 -12.65
N LEU A 42 41.51 3.26 -12.10
CA LEU A 42 40.22 3.96 -12.11
C LEU A 42 39.88 4.41 -10.69
N ALA A 43 39.65 5.70 -10.49
CA ALA A 43 39.22 6.26 -9.21
C ALA A 43 37.80 5.79 -8.87
N LEU A 44 37.64 5.15 -7.71
CA LEU A 44 36.34 4.72 -7.19
C LEU A 44 35.73 5.73 -6.22
N THR A 45 36.57 6.57 -5.61
CA THR A 45 36.15 7.65 -4.70
C THR A 45 36.76 8.98 -5.15
N PRO A 46 36.10 10.11 -4.86
CA PRO A 46 36.76 11.41 -4.99
C PRO A 46 37.95 11.50 -4.03
N SER A 47 38.83 12.48 -4.27
CA SER A 47 39.89 12.87 -3.34
C SER A 47 39.28 13.29 -2.00
N ARG A 48 39.80 12.72 -0.91
CA ARG A 48 39.40 13.04 0.46
C ARG A 48 40.63 13.39 1.29
N PRO A 49 40.51 14.25 2.32
CA PRO A 49 41.60 14.49 3.26
C PRO A 49 42.15 13.17 3.82
N LEU A 50 43.46 13.11 4.05
CA LEU A 50 44.12 11.96 4.63
C LEU A 50 43.69 11.82 6.11
N ASP A 51 43.11 10.68 6.49
CA ASP A 51 42.81 10.35 7.91
C ASP A 51 44.06 9.78 8.60
N GLU A 52 44.28 10.08 9.89
CA GLU A 52 45.44 9.62 10.67
C GLU A 52 45.56 8.07 10.75
N THR A 53 44.44 7.36 10.65
CA THR A 53 44.40 5.88 10.58
C THR A 53 44.76 5.34 9.20
N ALA A 54 44.53 6.11 8.13
CA ALA A 54 44.74 5.69 6.74
C ALA A 54 46.21 5.78 6.30
N GLU A 55 47.06 6.53 7.03
CA GLU A 55 48.50 6.59 6.77
C GLU A 55 49.16 5.21 6.77
N ARG A 56 48.67 4.27 7.59
CA ARG A 56 49.26 2.93 7.74
C ARG A 56 48.84 1.92 6.66
N GLU A 57 47.80 2.21 5.87
CA GLU A 57 47.20 1.28 4.89
C GLU A 57 47.38 1.68 3.42
N ALA A 58 48.01 2.83 3.12
CA ALA A 58 48.16 3.31 1.74
C ALA A 58 49.07 2.39 0.90
N CYS A 59 48.55 1.90 -0.23
CA CYS A 59 49.20 0.94 -1.13
C CYS A 59 50.07 1.58 -2.23
N GLY A 60 50.19 2.91 -2.26
CA GLY A 60 50.93 3.64 -3.29
C GLY A 60 50.58 5.13 -3.39
N GLU A 61 51.03 5.76 -4.48
CA GLU A 61 50.84 7.19 -4.78
C GLU A 61 50.20 7.41 -6.17
N VAL A 62 49.31 8.39 -6.28
CA VAL A 62 48.78 8.89 -7.56
C VAL A 62 49.76 9.92 -8.12
N LEU A 63 50.34 9.63 -9.28
CA LEU A 63 51.32 10.50 -9.91
C LEU A 63 50.65 11.65 -10.67
N ARG A 64 49.62 11.35 -11.45
CA ARG A 64 48.86 12.32 -12.26
C ARG A 64 47.60 11.72 -12.88
N LYS A 65 46.74 12.57 -13.43
CA LYS A 65 45.65 12.11 -14.32
C LYS A 65 46.24 11.57 -15.63
N VAL A 66 45.56 10.59 -16.21
CA VAL A 66 45.95 9.94 -17.47
C VAL A 66 45.90 10.95 -18.63
N THR A 67 46.94 10.98 -19.46
CA THR A 67 46.99 11.78 -20.71
C THR A 67 46.66 10.91 -21.93
N PRO A 68 46.34 11.52 -23.09
CA PRO A 68 46.11 10.77 -24.33
C PRO A 68 47.27 9.85 -24.73
N GLU A 69 48.53 10.26 -24.48
CA GLU A 69 49.72 9.44 -24.75
C GLU A 69 49.75 8.17 -23.89
N ASP A 70 49.36 8.25 -22.63
CA ASP A 70 49.27 7.07 -21.76
C ASP A 70 48.21 6.09 -22.25
N VAL A 71 47.06 6.59 -22.72
CA VAL A 71 45.99 5.75 -23.25
C VAL A 71 46.51 4.96 -24.44
N HIS A 72 47.17 5.63 -25.38
CA HIS A 72 47.78 4.99 -26.55
C HIS A 72 48.87 3.97 -26.14
N GLN A 73 49.72 4.32 -25.18
CA GLN A 73 50.75 3.43 -24.68
C GLN A 73 50.17 2.18 -24.01
N VAL A 74 49.12 2.32 -23.19
CA VAL A 74 48.43 1.18 -22.57
C VAL A 74 47.82 0.26 -23.63
N GLU A 75 47.15 0.81 -24.64
CA GLU A 75 46.52 0.03 -25.71
C GLU A 75 47.56 -0.73 -26.53
N MET A 76 48.67 -0.08 -26.88
CA MET A 76 49.78 -0.72 -27.60
C MET A 76 50.40 -1.87 -26.78
N LEU A 77 50.65 -1.64 -25.49
CA LEU A 77 51.22 -2.64 -24.57
C LEU A 77 50.28 -3.84 -24.38
N ASP A 78 48.98 -3.61 -24.29
CA ASP A 78 47.96 -4.66 -24.20
C ASP A 78 47.91 -5.52 -25.48
N GLN A 79 47.97 -4.90 -26.66
CA GLN A 79 48.04 -5.61 -27.94
C GLN A 79 49.32 -6.44 -28.09
N LEU A 80 50.47 -5.90 -27.68
CA LEU A 80 51.77 -6.60 -27.65
C LEU A 80 51.70 -7.85 -26.77
N GLY A 81 51.13 -7.70 -25.56
CA GLY A 81 50.92 -8.77 -24.59
C GLY A 81 50.05 -9.91 -25.15
N LYS A 82 48.90 -9.56 -25.74
CA LYS A 82 47.91 -10.53 -26.25
C LYS A 82 48.32 -11.29 -27.50
N THR A 83 49.24 -10.77 -28.32
CA THR A 83 49.53 -11.32 -29.65
C THR A 83 50.89 -12.01 -29.77
N LYS A 84 51.98 -11.23 -29.80
CA LYS A 84 53.35 -11.72 -30.07
C LYS A 84 53.97 -12.29 -28.80
N ALA A 85 53.84 -11.59 -27.67
CA ALA A 85 54.38 -12.02 -26.39
C ALA A 85 53.73 -13.34 -25.92
N PHE A 86 52.40 -13.45 -26.01
CA PHE A 86 51.66 -14.66 -25.61
C PHE A 86 52.13 -15.90 -26.38
N ARG A 87 52.23 -15.81 -27.72
CA ARG A 87 52.70 -16.90 -28.58
C ARG A 87 54.13 -17.31 -28.26
N HIS A 88 55.03 -16.35 -28.06
CA HIS A 88 56.42 -16.63 -27.73
C HIS A 88 56.56 -17.34 -26.39
N VAL A 89 55.92 -16.84 -25.34
CA VAL A 89 55.95 -17.45 -24.00
C VAL A 89 55.35 -18.86 -24.03
N GLN A 90 54.21 -19.03 -24.71
CA GLN A 90 53.59 -20.34 -24.87
C GLN A 90 54.49 -21.34 -25.60
N GLN A 91 55.23 -20.89 -26.62
CA GLN A 91 56.19 -21.75 -27.31
C GLN A 91 57.34 -22.17 -26.39
N ARG A 92 57.96 -21.23 -25.66
CA ARG A 92 59.05 -21.53 -24.73
C ARG A 92 58.63 -22.46 -23.59
N MET A 93 57.40 -22.31 -23.09
CA MET A 93 56.84 -23.22 -22.08
C MET A 93 56.71 -24.65 -22.62
N ARG A 94 56.37 -24.83 -23.91
CA ARG A 94 56.34 -26.13 -24.58
C ARG A 94 57.75 -26.69 -24.81
N ASP A 95 58.67 -25.86 -25.29
CA ASP A 95 60.07 -26.27 -25.54
C ASP A 95 60.75 -26.77 -24.26
N LEU A 96 60.43 -26.15 -23.11
CA LEU A 96 60.96 -26.52 -21.79
C LEU A 96 60.12 -27.60 -21.08
N ALA A 97 59.07 -28.13 -21.73
CA ALA A 97 58.17 -29.16 -21.20
C ALA A 97 57.62 -28.85 -19.78
N LEU A 98 57.30 -27.59 -19.50
CA LEU A 98 56.86 -27.18 -18.17
C LEU A 98 55.38 -27.55 -17.94
N PRO A 99 55.01 -28.18 -16.80
CA PRO A 99 53.64 -28.60 -16.50
C PRO A 99 52.77 -27.41 -16.03
N MET A 100 52.58 -26.43 -16.90
CA MET A 100 51.87 -25.18 -16.63
C MET A 100 51.15 -24.67 -17.87
N LYS A 101 50.04 -23.95 -17.65
CA LYS A 101 49.25 -23.31 -18.70
C LYS A 101 49.36 -21.79 -18.58
N LEU A 102 49.71 -21.12 -19.68
CA LEU A 102 49.72 -19.66 -19.75
C LEU A 102 48.28 -19.14 -19.75
N SER A 103 47.98 -18.20 -18.87
CA SER A 103 46.65 -17.59 -18.75
C SER A 103 46.62 -16.18 -19.32
N TYR A 104 47.58 -15.32 -18.96
CA TYR A 104 47.60 -13.91 -19.40
C TYR A 104 49.00 -13.29 -19.27
N ILE A 105 49.29 -12.24 -20.05
CA ILE A 105 50.53 -11.44 -19.94
C ILE A 105 50.14 -9.97 -19.83
N GLU A 106 50.63 -9.30 -18.78
CA GLU A 106 50.38 -7.89 -18.51
C GLU A 106 51.71 -7.12 -18.52
N HIS A 107 51.81 -6.10 -19.37
CA HIS A 107 52.92 -5.17 -19.40
C HIS A 107 52.55 -3.94 -18.57
N LEU A 108 53.36 -3.57 -17.57
CA LEU A 108 53.12 -2.36 -16.79
C LEU A 108 53.47 -1.10 -17.60
N LEU A 109 52.83 0.02 -17.26
CA LEU A 109 53.04 1.29 -17.93
C LEU A 109 54.50 1.73 -17.74
N GLY A 110 55.14 2.23 -18.80
CA GLY A 110 56.57 2.54 -18.80
C GLY A 110 57.50 1.35 -19.08
N GLY A 111 56.97 0.14 -19.26
CA GLY A 111 57.75 -1.03 -19.69
C GLY A 111 58.69 -1.61 -18.64
N GLU A 112 58.60 -1.16 -17.39
CA GLU A 112 59.52 -1.53 -16.30
C GLU A 112 59.40 -3.01 -15.88
N LYS A 113 58.20 -3.60 -16.01
CA LYS A 113 57.94 -4.99 -15.63
C LYS A 113 56.88 -5.64 -16.50
N VAL A 114 57.03 -6.95 -16.69
CA VAL A 114 56.05 -7.82 -17.35
C VAL A 114 55.61 -8.89 -16.36
N VAL A 115 54.30 -8.99 -16.14
CA VAL A 115 53.69 -9.98 -15.24
C VAL A 115 53.04 -11.07 -16.08
N ILE A 116 53.52 -12.30 -15.89
CA ILE A 116 53.05 -13.48 -16.61
C ILE A 116 52.22 -14.33 -15.65
N TYR A 117 50.93 -14.46 -15.96
CA TYR A 117 49.98 -15.22 -15.18
C TYR A 117 49.84 -16.63 -15.76
N PHE A 118 50.01 -17.64 -14.90
CA PHE A 118 49.93 -19.04 -15.31
C PHE A 118 49.20 -19.89 -14.26
N ARG A 119 48.69 -21.05 -14.70
CA ARG A 119 48.08 -22.06 -13.85
C ARG A 119 48.90 -23.34 -13.86
N ALA A 120 49.07 -23.97 -12.70
CA ALA A 120 49.70 -25.27 -12.53
C ALA A 120 49.10 -25.96 -11.30
N ASP A 121 49.04 -27.29 -11.29
CA ASP A 121 48.48 -28.07 -10.19
C ASP A 121 49.43 -28.19 -8.98
N GLY A 122 50.71 -27.86 -9.16
CA GLY A 122 51.73 -27.86 -8.12
C GLY A 122 52.76 -26.74 -8.30
N ARG A 123 53.88 -26.81 -7.56
CA ARG A 123 55.02 -25.91 -7.75
C ARG A 123 55.74 -26.27 -9.05
N VAL A 124 56.08 -25.27 -9.86
CA VAL A 124 56.80 -25.42 -11.12
C VAL A 124 58.14 -24.68 -11.03
N ASP A 125 59.24 -25.33 -11.38
CA ASP A 125 60.53 -24.65 -11.51
C ASP A 125 60.64 -24.00 -12.90
N PHE A 126 60.50 -22.68 -12.93
CA PHE A 126 60.51 -21.88 -14.15
C PHE A 126 61.77 -20.99 -14.26
N ARG A 127 62.85 -21.27 -13.52
CA ARG A 127 64.06 -20.43 -13.52
C ARG A 127 64.66 -20.24 -14.92
N ASN A 128 64.75 -21.32 -15.69
CA ASN A 128 65.25 -21.26 -17.08
C ASN A 128 64.32 -20.46 -17.99
N LEU A 129 63.00 -20.61 -17.83
CA LEU A 129 62.02 -19.81 -18.56
C LEU A 129 62.16 -18.32 -18.25
N VAL A 130 62.29 -17.93 -16.98
CA VAL A 130 62.47 -16.53 -16.59
C VAL A 130 63.73 -15.94 -17.21
N ARG A 131 64.84 -16.70 -17.23
CA ARG A 131 66.09 -16.26 -17.87
C ARG A 131 65.89 -15.96 -19.36
N ASP A 132 65.25 -16.86 -20.09
CA ASP A 132 65.00 -16.70 -21.53
C ASP A 132 64.06 -15.53 -21.81
N LEU A 133 62.99 -15.39 -21.01
CA LEU A 133 62.01 -14.32 -21.18
C LEU A 133 62.58 -12.95 -20.80
N SER A 134 63.43 -12.87 -19.78
CA SER A 134 64.12 -11.62 -19.43
C SER A 134 65.09 -11.17 -20.51
N GLN A 135 65.74 -12.10 -21.23
CA GLN A 135 66.56 -11.76 -22.40
C GLN A 135 65.71 -11.26 -23.57
N HIS A 136 64.56 -11.90 -23.81
CA HIS A 136 63.67 -11.53 -24.92
C HIS A 136 62.97 -10.18 -24.72
N PHE A 137 62.39 -9.95 -23.53
CA PHE A 137 61.62 -8.73 -23.25
C PHE A 137 62.48 -7.55 -22.77
N GLN A 138 63.76 -7.78 -22.45
CA GLN A 138 64.69 -6.77 -21.91
C GLN A 138 64.12 -5.98 -20.72
N THR A 139 63.30 -6.65 -19.90
CA THR A 139 62.58 -6.06 -18.77
C THR A 139 62.43 -7.09 -17.65
N ARG A 140 62.04 -6.63 -16.46
CA ARG A 140 61.87 -7.51 -15.30
C ARG A 140 60.62 -8.37 -15.45
N VAL A 141 60.81 -9.68 -15.58
CA VAL A 141 59.72 -10.66 -15.69
C VAL A 141 59.31 -11.15 -14.30
N VAL A 142 58.01 -11.11 -14.02
CA VAL A 142 57.40 -11.61 -12.78
C VAL A 142 56.42 -12.73 -13.12
N MET A 143 56.72 -13.93 -12.67
CA MET A 143 55.85 -15.10 -12.85
C MET A 143 54.85 -15.17 -11.69
N LYS A 144 53.55 -15.25 -11.99
CA LYS A 144 52.48 -15.34 -11.00
C LYS A 144 51.59 -16.56 -11.24
N GLN A 145 51.67 -17.54 -10.34
CA GLN A 145 50.74 -18.66 -10.31
C GLN A 145 49.37 -18.19 -9.84
N ILE A 146 48.32 -18.56 -10.58
CA ILE A 146 46.94 -18.18 -10.30
C ILE A 146 46.01 -19.40 -10.24
N GLY A 147 44.94 -19.27 -9.46
CA GLY A 147 43.88 -20.28 -9.38
C GLY A 147 42.81 -20.10 -10.46
N ALA A 148 41.90 -21.07 -10.58
CA ALA A 148 40.82 -21.05 -11.58
C ALA A 148 39.90 -19.81 -11.50
N ARG A 149 39.73 -19.20 -10.32
CA ARG A 149 38.94 -17.97 -10.15
C ARG A 149 39.64 -16.73 -10.70
N ASP A 150 40.94 -16.66 -10.48
CA ASP A 150 41.79 -15.59 -10.99
C ASP A 150 41.95 -15.69 -12.51
N GLU A 151 42.06 -16.92 -13.04
CA GLU A 151 42.05 -17.19 -14.49
C GLU A 151 40.73 -16.73 -15.12
N ALA A 152 39.59 -17.08 -14.51
CA ALA A 152 38.28 -16.61 -14.96
C ALA A 152 38.12 -15.08 -14.85
N ARG A 153 38.72 -14.43 -13.84
CA ARG A 153 38.70 -12.96 -13.68
C ARG A 153 39.42 -12.25 -14.83
N LEU A 154 40.54 -12.81 -15.27
CA LEU A 154 41.35 -12.25 -16.36
C LEU A 154 40.66 -12.45 -17.71
N LEU A 155 40.15 -13.66 -17.96
CA LEU A 155 39.66 -14.06 -19.28
C LEU A 155 38.15 -13.82 -19.50
N GLY A 156 37.36 -13.74 -18.43
CA GLY A 156 35.91 -13.62 -18.51
C GLY A 156 35.43 -12.18 -18.33
N GLU A 157 34.48 -11.78 -19.16
CA GLU A 157 33.84 -10.47 -19.08
C GLU A 157 32.51 -10.56 -18.32
N TRP A 158 31.62 -11.46 -18.74
CA TRP A 158 30.25 -11.57 -18.25
C TRP A 158 29.99 -12.92 -17.57
N ASN A 159 29.26 -12.88 -16.46
CA ASN A 159 28.73 -14.07 -15.82
C ASN A 159 27.44 -14.54 -16.52
N ASP A 160 26.98 -15.75 -16.19
CA ASP A 160 25.71 -16.29 -16.70
C ASP A 160 24.47 -15.51 -16.24
N CYS A 161 24.59 -14.64 -15.24
CA CYS A 161 23.54 -13.69 -14.84
C CYS A 161 23.49 -12.41 -15.71
N GLY A 162 24.29 -12.32 -16.78
CA GLY A 162 24.33 -11.16 -17.68
C GLY A 162 25.05 -9.92 -17.14
N ARG A 163 25.66 -10.01 -15.95
CA ARG A 163 26.47 -8.94 -15.35
C ARG A 163 27.96 -9.26 -15.42
N GLU A 164 28.81 -8.24 -15.34
CA GLU A 164 30.25 -8.43 -15.25
C GLU A 164 30.61 -9.35 -14.07
N LEU A 165 31.67 -10.14 -14.22
CA LEU A 165 32.13 -11.03 -13.16
C LEU A 165 32.34 -10.27 -11.84
N CYS A 166 31.66 -10.68 -10.77
CA CYS A 166 31.73 -9.98 -9.48
C CYS A 166 33.16 -9.90 -8.93
N CYS A 167 34.01 -10.90 -9.22
CA CYS A 167 35.43 -10.91 -8.84
C CYS A 167 36.29 -9.87 -9.59
N ARG A 168 35.80 -9.33 -10.71
CA ARG A 168 36.44 -8.25 -11.48
C ARG A 168 36.00 -6.87 -11.01
N THR A 169 34.83 -6.78 -10.37
CA THR A 169 34.24 -5.51 -9.93
C THR A 169 34.47 -5.23 -8.45
N HIS A 170 33.94 -6.06 -7.55
CA HIS A 170 33.87 -5.74 -6.12
C HIS A 170 34.22 -6.90 -5.16
N LEU A 171 34.14 -8.16 -5.59
CA LEU A 171 34.38 -9.33 -4.73
C LEU A 171 35.77 -9.94 -4.93
N GLN A 172 36.81 -9.28 -4.40
CA GLN A 172 38.20 -9.70 -4.56
C GLN A 172 38.64 -10.76 -3.54
N HIS A 173 38.20 -10.58 -2.30
CA HIS A 173 38.47 -11.52 -1.21
C HIS A 173 37.18 -12.19 -0.82
N LEU A 174 37.09 -13.49 -1.10
CA LEU A 174 35.91 -14.27 -0.79
C LEU A 174 36.31 -15.56 -0.10
N ALA A 175 35.80 -15.73 1.12
CA ALA A 175 35.93 -16.98 1.85
C ALA A 175 35.38 -18.17 1.04
N PRO A 176 35.85 -19.40 1.32
CA PRO A 176 35.27 -20.61 0.73
C PRO A 176 33.75 -20.66 0.92
N ILE A 177 33.04 -21.13 -0.10
CA ILE A 177 31.58 -21.26 -0.07
C ILE A 177 31.27 -22.71 0.30
N PRO A 178 30.75 -22.99 1.50
CA PRO A 178 30.39 -24.35 1.87
C PRO A 178 29.14 -24.78 1.11
N MET A 179 29.02 -26.09 0.83
CA MET A 179 27.84 -26.65 0.17
C MET A 179 26.54 -26.37 0.94
N LYS A 180 26.59 -26.20 2.26
CA LYS A 180 25.43 -25.82 3.09
C LYS A 180 24.80 -24.49 2.65
N MET A 181 25.60 -23.54 2.17
CA MET A 181 25.09 -22.25 1.66
C MET A 181 24.42 -22.35 0.30
N ALA A 182 24.90 -23.26 -0.56
CA ALA A 182 24.22 -23.55 -1.81
C ALA A 182 22.86 -24.21 -1.55
N LYS A 183 22.81 -25.17 -0.62
CA LYS A 183 21.57 -25.83 -0.18
C LYS A 183 20.53 -24.86 0.41
N SER A 184 20.97 -23.80 1.09
CA SER A 184 20.04 -22.85 1.73
C SER A 184 19.44 -21.82 0.78
N GLN A 185 20.02 -21.64 -0.41
CA GLN A 185 19.67 -20.55 -1.34
C GLN A 185 19.12 -21.06 -2.68
N LYS A 186 19.37 -22.32 -3.04
CA LYS A 186 18.89 -22.90 -4.30
C LYS A 186 18.26 -24.26 -4.07
N THR A 187 17.07 -24.46 -4.62
CA THR A 187 16.33 -25.73 -4.57
C THR A 187 16.98 -26.82 -5.42
N THR A 188 17.82 -26.45 -6.41
CA THR A 188 18.55 -27.40 -7.26
C THR A 188 20.06 -27.34 -7.01
N LEU A 189 20.66 -28.51 -6.78
CA LEU A 189 22.11 -28.68 -6.59
C LEU A 189 22.84 -29.07 -7.88
N ASP A 190 22.23 -28.77 -9.03
CA ASP A 190 22.83 -29.01 -10.34
C ASP A 190 24.14 -28.22 -10.48
N PRO A 191 25.29 -28.90 -10.67
CA PRO A 191 26.60 -28.26 -10.83
C PRO A 191 26.62 -27.16 -11.89
N ALA A 192 25.87 -27.31 -12.99
CA ALA A 192 25.81 -26.30 -14.05
C ALA A 192 25.14 -25.00 -13.59
N LYS A 193 24.19 -25.08 -12.64
CA LYS A 193 23.43 -23.92 -12.13
C LYS A 193 24.08 -23.26 -10.92
N ILE A 194 24.91 -23.99 -10.18
CA ILE A 194 25.56 -23.50 -8.95
C ILE A 194 27.04 -23.16 -9.11
N SER A 195 27.68 -23.58 -10.21
CA SER A 195 29.07 -23.25 -10.51
C SER A 195 29.17 -21.93 -11.29
N GLY A 196 30.11 -21.08 -10.90
CA GLY A 196 30.47 -19.89 -11.68
C GLY A 196 31.42 -20.24 -12.82
N ARG A 197 31.76 -19.26 -13.65
CA ARG A 197 32.70 -19.40 -14.78
C ARG A 197 34.06 -20.00 -14.41
N CYS A 198 34.46 -19.89 -13.14
CA CYS A 198 35.69 -20.47 -12.61
C CYS A 198 35.60 -21.97 -12.24
N GLY A 199 34.46 -22.63 -12.47
CA GLY A 199 34.21 -24.03 -12.11
C GLY A 199 34.02 -24.29 -10.60
N ARG A 200 34.06 -23.24 -9.77
CA ARG A 200 33.72 -23.31 -8.33
C ARG A 200 32.32 -22.75 -8.08
N LEU A 201 31.76 -23.01 -6.90
CA LEU A 201 30.48 -22.44 -6.48
C LEU A 201 30.43 -20.92 -6.69
N LYS A 202 29.29 -20.45 -7.18
CA LYS A 202 29.03 -19.03 -7.50
C LYS A 202 29.24 -18.15 -6.27
N CYS A 203 30.00 -17.07 -6.46
CA CYS A 203 30.28 -16.09 -5.39
C CYS A 203 29.04 -15.38 -4.85
N CYS A 204 27.98 -15.24 -5.66
CA CYS A 204 26.70 -14.69 -5.21
C CYS A 204 26.09 -15.48 -4.04
N LEU A 205 26.30 -16.80 -3.97
CA LEU A 205 25.83 -17.64 -2.86
C LEU A 205 26.41 -17.24 -1.50
N ARG A 206 27.57 -16.60 -1.47
CA ARG A 206 28.13 -16.05 -0.23
C ARG A 206 27.67 -14.61 -0.03
N TYR A 207 27.72 -13.82 -1.08
CA TYR A 207 27.36 -12.41 -1.05
C TYR A 207 25.91 -12.18 -0.60
N GLU A 208 24.98 -13.01 -1.07
CA GLU A 208 23.55 -12.92 -0.77
C GLU A 208 23.19 -13.70 0.50
N HIS A 209 24.12 -14.46 1.08
CA HIS A 209 23.82 -15.41 2.15
C HIS A 209 23.18 -14.73 3.37
N ASP A 210 23.76 -13.62 3.81
CA ASP A 210 23.29 -12.92 5.01
C ASP A 210 21.89 -12.34 4.79
N THR A 211 21.61 -11.82 3.59
CA THR A 211 20.27 -11.37 3.18
C THR A 211 19.29 -12.53 3.20
N TYR A 212 19.64 -13.69 2.65
CA TYR A 212 18.78 -14.88 2.70
C TYR A 212 18.53 -15.37 4.13
N VAL A 213 19.54 -15.34 5.00
CA VAL A 213 19.40 -15.72 6.42
C VAL A 213 18.45 -14.75 7.13
N GLU A 214 18.58 -13.45 6.88
CA GLU A 214 17.70 -12.44 7.46
C GLU A 214 16.26 -12.59 6.95
N PHE A 215 16.08 -12.73 5.64
CA PHE A 215 14.76 -12.86 5.01
C PHE A 215 14.06 -14.15 5.41
N LYS A 216 14.81 -15.23 5.62
CA LYS A 216 14.28 -16.49 6.12
C LYS A 216 13.75 -16.40 7.56
N LYS A 217 14.31 -15.52 8.41
CA LYS A 217 13.80 -15.33 9.79
C LYS A 217 12.39 -14.73 9.84
N ARG A 218 12.00 -14.01 8.78
CA ARG A 218 10.69 -13.35 8.68
C ARG A 218 9.59 -14.30 8.18
N LEU A 219 9.96 -15.44 7.61
CA LEU A 219 9.02 -16.41 7.07
C LEU A 219 8.48 -17.35 8.15
N PRO A 220 7.17 -17.66 8.14
CA PRO A 220 6.62 -18.74 8.96
C PRO A 220 7.19 -20.11 8.53
N ARG A 221 7.18 -21.07 9.46
CA ARG A 221 7.68 -22.43 9.20
C ARG A 221 6.70 -23.20 8.32
N LEU A 222 7.22 -24.08 7.46
CA LEU A 222 6.39 -25.03 6.71
C LEU A 222 5.61 -25.92 7.70
N GLY A 223 4.33 -26.17 7.39
CA GLY A 223 3.38 -26.93 8.21
C GLY A 223 2.75 -26.13 9.37
N HIS A 224 3.12 -24.86 9.58
CA HIS A 224 2.42 -24.04 10.57
C HIS A 224 1.08 -23.54 10.03
N LYS A 225 0.06 -23.56 10.89
CA LYS A 225 -1.18 -22.84 10.62
C LYS A 225 -0.94 -21.35 10.80
N VAL A 226 -1.39 -20.59 9.81
CA VAL A 226 -1.31 -19.14 9.76
C VAL A 226 -2.67 -18.58 9.38
N ARG A 227 -2.99 -17.40 9.86
CA ARG A 227 -4.22 -16.69 9.51
C ARG A 227 -3.88 -15.70 8.39
N THR A 228 -4.63 -15.80 7.31
CA THR A 228 -4.57 -14.92 6.14
C THR A 228 -5.89 -14.18 5.99
N MET A 229 -5.97 -13.21 5.08
CA MET A 229 -7.23 -12.47 4.83
C MET A 229 -8.39 -13.37 4.39
N SER A 230 -8.09 -14.52 3.78
CA SER A 230 -9.10 -15.50 3.33
C SER A 230 -9.38 -16.61 4.35
N GLY A 231 -8.84 -16.50 5.58
CA GLY A 231 -9.05 -17.47 6.66
C GLY A 231 -7.78 -18.15 7.16
N VAL A 232 -7.95 -19.17 8.00
CA VAL A 232 -6.83 -19.97 8.54
C VAL A 232 -6.40 -21.00 7.50
N ALA A 233 -5.11 -21.02 7.19
CA ALA A 233 -4.50 -21.88 6.19
C ALA A 233 -3.17 -22.44 6.70
N GLU A 234 -2.72 -23.55 6.14
CA GLU A 234 -1.43 -24.18 6.47
C GLU A 234 -0.35 -23.74 5.49
N VAL A 235 0.83 -23.37 5.99
CA VAL A 235 1.96 -22.96 5.13
C VAL A 235 2.57 -24.20 4.47
N ILE A 236 2.36 -24.37 3.17
CA ILE A 236 2.89 -25.48 2.38
C ILE A 236 4.15 -25.11 1.58
N GLY A 237 4.44 -23.81 1.42
CA GLY A 237 5.59 -23.33 0.66
C GLY A 237 6.04 -21.94 1.11
N THR A 238 7.32 -21.62 0.90
CA THR A 238 7.88 -20.30 1.21
C THR A 238 8.86 -19.86 0.13
N ASP A 239 8.74 -18.63 -0.35
CA ASP A 239 9.75 -17.98 -1.18
C ASP A 239 10.46 -16.88 -0.38
N ILE A 240 11.75 -17.11 -0.15
CA ILE A 240 12.60 -16.26 0.69
C ILE A 240 12.84 -14.89 0.04
N LEU A 241 13.00 -14.82 -1.28
CA LEU A 241 13.35 -13.56 -1.94
C LEU A 241 12.13 -12.70 -2.21
N SER A 242 11.02 -13.31 -2.66
CA SER A 242 9.78 -12.56 -2.88
C SER A 242 9.02 -12.26 -1.59
N GLN A 243 9.46 -12.81 -0.45
CA GLN A 243 8.78 -12.68 0.85
C GLN A 243 7.30 -13.07 0.74
N THR A 244 7.04 -14.20 0.06
CA THR A 244 5.71 -14.78 -0.09
C THR A 244 5.66 -16.18 0.51
N VAL A 245 4.47 -16.58 0.95
CA VAL A 245 4.18 -17.91 1.47
C VAL A 245 3.02 -18.52 0.70
N THR A 246 3.16 -19.79 0.33
CA THR A 246 2.07 -20.57 -0.24
C THR A 246 1.31 -21.20 0.91
N VAL A 247 0.03 -20.90 1.01
CA VAL A 247 -0.86 -21.44 2.03
C VAL A 247 -1.94 -22.32 1.42
N GLU A 248 -2.32 -23.39 2.10
CA GLU A 248 -3.41 -24.29 1.73
C GLU A 248 -4.55 -24.17 2.74
N PHE A 249 -5.74 -23.86 2.25
CA PHE A 249 -6.95 -23.76 3.08
C PHE A 249 -7.57 -25.15 3.30
N PRO A 250 -8.41 -25.33 4.34
CA PRO A 250 -9.16 -26.58 4.54
C PRO A 250 -10.02 -27.00 3.34
N SER A 251 -10.38 -26.06 2.46
CA SER A 251 -11.08 -26.31 1.19
C SER A 251 -10.19 -26.89 0.08
N GLY A 252 -8.88 -27.06 0.31
CA GLY A 252 -7.90 -27.50 -0.69
C GLY A 252 -7.39 -26.40 -1.63
N ALA A 253 -7.89 -25.16 -1.49
CA ALA A 253 -7.42 -24.03 -2.27
C ALA A 253 -5.99 -23.63 -1.85
N ARG A 254 -5.11 -23.37 -2.84
CA ARG A 254 -3.72 -22.94 -2.62
C ARG A 254 -3.51 -21.52 -3.10
N VAL A 255 -3.03 -20.65 -2.23
CA VAL A 255 -2.84 -19.22 -2.53
C VAL A 255 -1.45 -18.78 -2.10
N ASN A 256 -0.81 -17.94 -2.92
CA ASN A 256 0.43 -17.26 -2.54
C ASN A 256 0.09 -15.92 -1.89
N VAL A 257 0.55 -15.74 -0.66
CA VAL A 257 0.24 -14.57 0.17
C VAL A 257 1.56 -13.91 0.60
N PRO A 258 1.71 -12.57 0.48
CA PRO A 258 2.85 -11.86 1.03
C PRO A 258 2.98 -12.06 2.55
N VAL A 259 4.21 -12.20 3.05
CA VAL A 259 4.47 -12.45 4.49
C VAL A 259 3.88 -11.38 5.41
N GLY A 260 3.80 -10.12 4.94
CA GLY A 260 3.19 -9.03 5.69
C GLY A 260 1.67 -9.19 5.91
N GLU A 261 1.02 -10.09 5.18
CA GLU A 261 -0.41 -10.38 5.21
C GLU A 261 -0.73 -11.69 5.95
N VAL A 262 0.29 -12.34 6.52
CA VAL A 262 0.17 -13.62 7.20
C VAL A 262 0.44 -13.46 8.70
N LEU A 263 -0.57 -13.75 9.51
CA LEU A 263 -0.52 -13.65 10.97
C LEU A 263 -0.34 -15.04 11.60
N PRO A 264 0.50 -15.20 12.63
CA PRO A 264 0.48 -16.40 13.47
C PRO A 264 -0.91 -16.59 14.10
N VAL A 265 -1.42 -17.82 14.15
CA VAL A 265 -2.75 -18.13 14.75
C VAL A 265 -2.83 -17.72 16.23
N GLU A 266 -1.68 -17.58 16.91
CA GLU A 266 -1.58 -17.17 18.32
C GLU A 266 -1.35 -15.66 18.52
N ALA A 267 -1.15 -14.89 17.45
CA ALA A 267 -0.79 -13.47 17.51
C ALA A 267 -1.99 -12.53 17.30
N GLU A 268 -3.09 -12.81 18.00
CA GLU A 268 -4.04 -11.79 18.44
C GLU A 268 -4.27 -11.99 19.93
N ARG A 269 -3.32 -11.52 20.75
CA ARG A 269 -3.81 -10.80 21.93
C ARG A 269 -4.49 -9.59 21.36
N ALA A 270 -5.82 -9.58 21.39
CA ALA A 270 -6.62 -8.40 21.17
C ALA A 270 -5.93 -7.23 21.87
N ALA A 271 -5.29 -6.35 21.10
CA ALA A 271 -5.07 -4.99 21.55
C ALA A 271 -6.49 -4.48 21.73
N GLY A 272 -6.95 -4.53 22.97
CA GLY A 272 -8.37 -4.59 23.27
C GLY A 272 -9.12 -3.44 22.59
N PRO A 273 -10.40 -3.62 22.24
CA PRO A 273 -11.31 -2.48 22.32
C PRO A 273 -11.10 -1.86 23.70
N ARG A 274 -11.26 -0.54 23.84
CA ARG A 274 -11.25 0.12 25.15
C ARG A 274 -12.07 -0.73 26.13
N THR A 275 -11.40 -1.50 26.98
CA THR A 275 -12.03 -2.20 28.09
C THR A 275 -12.34 -1.12 29.10
N GLY A 276 -13.57 -0.62 29.06
CA GLY A 276 -14.00 0.44 29.99
C GLY A 276 -15.03 1.43 29.45
N LYS A 277 -15.99 0.98 28.63
CA LYS A 277 -17.37 1.47 28.56
C LYS A 277 -18.06 0.61 27.51
N GLU A 278 -19.12 -0.09 27.87
CA GLU A 278 -20.17 -0.42 26.89
C GLU A 278 -20.42 0.89 26.12
N ARG A 279 -20.09 0.91 24.82
CA ARG A 279 -20.03 2.18 24.08
C ARG A 279 -21.44 2.73 23.92
N ALA A 280 -21.83 3.61 24.84
CA ALA A 280 -23.06 4.38 24.76
C ALA A 280 -23.13 5.22 23.47
N SER A 281 -21.98 5.50 22.84
CA SER A 281 -21.87 6.26 21.60
C SER A 281 -20.82 5.70 20.63
N PHE A 282 -21.00 5.97 19.33
CA PHE A 282 -20.07 5.67 18.25
C PHE A 282 -20.01 6.85 17.27
N TYR A 283 -18.80 7.40 17.06
CA TYR A 283 -18.57 8.52 16.14
C TYR A 283 -17.64 8.13 14.99
N VAL A 284 -18.19 8.13 13.77
CA VAL A 284 -17.47 7.81 12.53
C VAL A 284 -17.51 8.99 11.57
N THR A 285 -16.40 9.28 10.90
CA THR A 285 -16.32 10.38 9.93
C THR A 285 -15.67 9.96 8.63
N VAL A 286 -16.00 10.68 7.56
CA VAL A 286 -15.26 10.69 6.30
C VAL A 286 -14.69 12.08 6.01
N PRO A 287 -13.70 12.24 5.11
CA PRO A 287 -13.16 13.54 4.78
C PRO A 287 -14.21 14.41 4.08
N PHE A 288 -14.17 15.70 4.34
CA PHE A 288 -15.04 16.67 3.71
C PHE A 288 -14.74 16.82 2.21
N PHE A 289 -15.79 16.91 1.40
CA PHE A 289 -15.71 17.06 -0.05
C PHE A 289 -15.44 18.52 -0.42
N ASN A 290 -14.44 18.78 -1.25
CA ASN A 290 -14.27 20.14 -1.77
C ASN A 290 -15.33 20.44 -2.84
N ILE A 291 -15.89 21.64 -2.81
CA ILE A 291 -16.99 22.08 -3.70
C ILE A 291 -16.62 22.16 -5.19
N GLU A 292 -15.35 21.94 -5.55
CA GLU A 292 -14.89 21.84 -6.93
C GLU A 292 -14.68 20.43 -7.46
N MET A 293 -14.66 19.41 -6.59
CA MET A 293 -14.23 18.07 -6.95
C MET A 293 -15.43 17.18 -7.33
N PRO A 294 -15.33 16.35 -8.38
CA PRO A 294 -16.38 15.39 -8.70
C PRO A 294 -16.48 14.31 -7.62
N PHE A 295 -17.67 13.69 -7.50
CA PHE A 295 -17.84 12.50 -6.67
C PHE A 295 -17.04 11.33 -7.25
N THR A 296 -16.07 10.86 -6.48
CA THR A 296 -15.23 9.72 -6.87
C THR A 296 -15.70 8.44 -6.21
N LEU A 297 -15.48 7.30 -6.87
CA LEU A 297 -15.73 5.97 -6.31
C LEU A 297 -14.99 5.79 -4.97
N ARG A 298 -13.77 6.34 -4.85
CA ARG A 298 -12.98 6.31 -3.63
C ARG A 298 -13.68 6.96 -2.43
N ALA A 299 -14.20 8.16 -2.63
CA ALA A 299 -14.85 8.91 -1.56
C ALA A 299 -16.21 8.29 -1.19
N VAL A 300 -16.95 7.81 -2.20
CA VAL A 300 -18.20 7.08 -2.03
C VAL A 300 -17.98 5.76 -1.28
N TYR A 301 -16.91 5.03 -1.58
CA TYR A 301 -16.58 3.79 -0.90
C TYR A 301 -16.32 3.99 0.60
N ALA A 302 -15.58 5.04 0.95
CA ALA A 302 -15.37 5.42 2.36
C ALA A 302 -16.70 5.79 3.06
N ALA A 303 -17.58 6.53 2.38
CA ALA A 303 -18.90 6.91 2.92
C ALA A 303 -19.83 5.71 3.12
N MET A 304 -19.85 4.75 2.19
CA MET A 304 -20.60 3.50 2.33
C MET A 304 -20.09 2.68 3.51
N ALA A 305 -18.78 2.52 3.66
CA ALA A 305 -18.20 1.81 4.80
C ALA A 305 -18.52 2.50 6.13
N ALA A 306 -18.47 3.83 6.19
CA ALA A 306 -18.87 4.59 7.37
C ALA A 306 -20.34 4.36 7.74
N ASP A 307 -21.22 4.34 6.73
CA ASP A 307 -22.64 4.05 6.91
C ASP A 307 -22.91 2.61 7.37
N VAL A 308 -22.17 1.60 6.86
CA VAL A 308 -22.25 0.21 7.37
C VAL A 308 -21.91 0.17 8.86
N LEU A 309 -20.81 0.81 9.26
CA LEU A 309 -20.37 0.83 10.66
C LEU A 309 -21.40 1.55 11.53
N ALA A 310 -21.89 2.70 11.06
CA ALA A 310 -22.92 3.47 11.74
C ALA A 310 -24.18 2.64 11.99
N ARG A 311 -24.71 1.96 10.97
CA ARG A 311 -25.89 1.09 11.08
C ARG A 311 -25.64 -0.09 12.00
N THR A 312 -24.46 -0.71 11.92
CA THR A 312 -24.10 -1.85 12.78
C THR A 312 -24.03 -1.43 14.24
N HIS A 313 -23.33 -0.33 14.57
CA HIS A 313 -23.21 0.13 15.94
C HIS A 313 -24.54 0.63 16.50
N ALA A 314 -25.42 1.20 15.68
CA ALA A 314 -26.80 1.50 16.07
C ALA A 314 -27.58 0.21 16.40
N GLY A 315 -27.45 -0.83 15.58
CA GLY A 315 -28.02 -2.16 15.83
C GLY A 315 -27.46 -2.86 17.08
N LEU A 316 -26.28 -2.45 17.54
CA LEU A 316 -25.65 -2.86 18.79
C LEU A 316 -26.12 -2.02 20.01
N GLY A 317 -27.00 -1.05 19.81
CA GLY A 317 -27.54 -0.19 20.87
C GLY A 317 -26.71 1.05 21.19
N ALA A 318 -25.67 1.37 20.41
CA ALA A 318 -24.91 2.62 20.59
C ALA A 318 -25.68 3.81 19.99
N GLY A 319 -25.61 4.97 20.62
CA GLY A 319 -25.93 6.24 19.96
C GLY A 319 -24.92 6.49 18.85
N VAL A 320 -25.34 6.83 17.63
CA VAL A 320 -24.42 6.94 16.50
C VAL A 320 -24.42 8.35 15.93
N ASN A 321 -23.23 8.85 15.61
CA ASN A 321 -23.05 10.01 14.78
C ASN A 321 -22.15 9.65 13.59
N PHE A 322 -22.70 9.63 12.39
CA PHE A 322 -21.93 9.56 11.16
C PHE A 322 -21.84 10.95 10.53
N LEU A 323 -20.63 11.51 10.50
CA LEU A 323 -20.35 12.82 9.92
C LEU A 323 -19.74 12.71 8.53
N THR A 324 -20.38 13.41 7.58
CA THR A 324 -19.84 13.75 6.26
C THR A 324 -20.09 15.24 6.02
N GLY A 325 -19.64 15.78 4.89
CA GLY A 325 -19.89 17.18 4.61
C GLY A 325 -19.07 17.76 3.48
N ILE A 326 -19.24 19.07 3.29
CA ILE A 326 -18.53 19.83 2.26
C ILE A 326 -17.61 20.87 2.90
N LYS A 327 -16.55 21.18 2.18
CA LYS A 327 -15.59 22.20 2.55
C LYS A 327 -15.51 23.24 1.44
N ASP A 328 -15.83 24.48 1.81
CA ASP A 328 -15.90 25.61 0.88
C ASP A 328 -14.50 26.17 0.54
N HIS A 329 -13.56 26.04 1.46
CA HIS A 329 -12.18 26.53 1.28
C HIS A 329 -11.27 25.39 0.83
N SER A 330 -10.89 25.41 -0.44
CA SER A 330 -9.89 24.54 -1.05
C SER A 330 -8.80 25.40 -1.66
N ARG A 331 -7.64 24.81 -1.95
CA ARG A 331 -6.55 25.58 -2.58
C ARG A 331 -7.00 26.29 -3.87
N THR A 332 -7.89 25.66 -4.63
CA THR A 332 -8.44 26.22 -5.87
C THR A 332 -9.39 27.38 -5.58
N THR A 333 -10.35 27.21 -4.66
CA THR A 333 -11.31 28.28 -4.34
C THR A 333 -10.62 29.45 -3.64
N GLN A 334 -9.58 29.20 -2.85
CA GLN A 334 -8.82 30.21 -2.13
C GLN A 334 -7.87 31.06 -3.01
N ARG A 335 -7.60 30.68 -4.28
CA ARG A 335 -6.64 31.37 -5.18
C ARG A 335 -7.21 31.81 -6.53
N GLY A 336 -8.45 31.45 -6.85
CA GLY A 336 -8.98 31.54 -8.20
C GLY A 336 -10.19 32.46 -8.35
N GLU A 337 -11.20 32.27 -7.50
CA GLU A 337 -12.48 32.96 -7.60
C GLU A 337 -12.61 34.00 -6.48
N LYS A 338 -12.93 35.25 -6.85
CA LYS A 338 -13.04 36.37 -5.89
C LYS A 338 -14.48 36.71 -5.56
N ASP A 339 -15.44 36.20 -6.33
CA ASP A 339 -16.85 36.41 -6.04
C ASP A 339 -17.33 35.44 -4.96
N GLU A 340 -17.36 35.93 -3.72
CA GLU A 340 -17.90 35.21 -2.56
C GLU A 340 -19.34 34.73 -2.79
N THR A 341 -20.18 35.50 -3.49
CA THR A 341 -21.57 35.12 -3.76
C THR A 341 -21.62 33.90 -4.68
N ALA A 342 -20.77 33.89 -5.70
CA ALA A 342 -20.66 32.75 -6.61
C ALA A 342 -20.15 31.49 -5.89
N LEU A 343 -19.18 31.62 -4.99
CA LEU A 343 -18.65 30.51 -4.19
C LEU A 343 -19.67 29.96 -3.20
N LEU A 344 -20.40 30.82 -2.50
CA LEU A 344 -21.49 30.42 -1.60
C LEU A 344 -22.57 29.65 -2.36
N SER A 345 -23.01 30.18 -3.50
CA SER A 345 -24.00 29.55 -4.37
C SER A 345 -23.50 28.22 -4.94
N ARG A 346 -22.21 28.10 -5.26
CA ARG A 346 -21.60 26.83 -5.67
C ARG A 346 -21.64 25.80 -4.54
N GLY A 347 -21.30 26.19 -3.32
CA GLY A 347 -21.39 25.30 -2.16
C GLY A 347 -22.82 24.89 -1.85
N ASP A 348 -23.82 25.77 -2.02
CA ASP A 348 -25.24 25.43 -1.86
C ASP A 348 -25.66 24.34 -2.86
N ARG A 349 -25.32 24.50 -4.14
CA ARG A 349 -25.59 23.48 -5.17
C ARG A 349 -24.88 22.17 -4.87
N TYR A 350 -23.60 22.23 -4.51
CA TYR A 350 -22.81 21.03 -4.22
C TYR A 350 -23.33 20.28 -2.99
N LEU A 351 -23.82 20.99 -1.97
CA LEU A 351 -24.46 20.38 -0.80
C LEU A 351 -25.74 19.62 -1.19
N ALA A 352 -26.57 20.22 -2.04
CA ALA A 352 -27.78 19.57 -2.55
C ALA A 352 -27.44 18.33 -3.39
N GLU A 353 -26.45 18.43 -4.28
CA GLU A 353 -25.95 17.30 -5.08
C GLU A 353 -25.38 16.18 -4.19
N LEU A 354 -24.64 16.51 -3.13
CA LEU A 354 -24.12 15.56 -2.16
C LEU A 354 -25.25 14.80 -1.45
N GLN A 355 -26.30 15.51 -1.02
CA GLN A 355 -27.46 14.90 -0.36
C GLN A 355 -28.24 13.98 -1.30
N GLU A 356 -28.45 14.40 -2.55
CA GLU A 356 -29.06 13.56 -3.60
C GLU A 356 -28.22 12.30 -3.86
N GLN A 357 -26.90 12.47 -3.94
CA GLN A 357 -25.96 11.37 -4.13
C GLN A 357 -26.01 10.36 -2.96
N TRP A 358 -26.10 10.83 -1.71
CA TRP A 358 -26.29 9.94 -0.56
C TRP A 358 -27.62 9.22 -0.55
N ALA A 359 -28.70 9.91 -0.92
CA ALA A 359 -30.01 9.29 -1.06
C ALA A 359 -30.03 8.20 -2.15
N SER A 360 -29.37 8.41 -3.29
CA SER A 360 -29.31 7.41 -4.38
C SER A 360 -28.46 6.19 -4.03
N LEU A 361 -27.44 6.38 -3.18
CA LEU A 361 -26.53 5.32 -2.71
C LEU A 361 -26.96 4.66 -1.39
N SER A 362 -28.12 5.05 -0.84
CA SER A 362 -28.64 4.60 0.46
C SER A 362 -27.69 4.85 1.64
N VAL A 363 -26.90 5.93 1.55
CA VAL A 363 -26.02 6.41 2.62
C VAL A 363 -26.84 7.32 3.54
N SER A 364 -26.84 7.03 4.84
CA SER A 364 -27.57 7.78 5.86
C SER A 364 -26.60 8.40 6.86
N ALA A 365 -26.07 9.58 6.51
CA ALA A 365 -25.27 10.35 7.44
C ALA A 365 -26.14 10.99 8.51
N SER A 366 -25.72 10.90 9.77
CA SER A 366 -26.36 11.62 10.88
C SER A 366 -26.22 13.13 10.71
N GLN A 367 -25.10 13.58 10.13
CA GLN A 367 -24.83 14.99 9.85
C GLN A 367 -24.12 15.17 8.51
N VAL A 368 -24.62 16.12 7.72
CA VAL A 368 -23.95 16.63 6.51
C VAL A 368 -23.53 18.07 6.78
N TYR A 369 -22.28 18.26 7.20
CA TYR A 369 -21.78 19.54 7.71
C TYR A 369 -21.12 20.40 6.62
N ARG A 370 -21.11 21.73 6.81
CA ARG A 370 -20.49 22.68 5.88
C ARG A 370 -19.58 23.64 6.64
N THR A 371 -18.36 23.86 6.16
CA THR A 371 -17.37 24.71 6.87
C THR A 371 -17.72 26.20 6.88
N GLN A 372 -18.72 26.65 6.11
CA GLN A 372 -19.26 28.01 6.22
C GLN A 372 -20.07 28.31 7.48
N ALA A 373 -20.39 27.30 8.31
CA ALA A 373 -21.13 27.52 9.55
C ALA A 373 -20.38 28.50 10.48
N GLU A 374 -21.10 29.45 11.09
CA GLU A 374 -20.48 30.45 11.99
C GLU A 374 -19.79 29.81 13.20
N ILE A 375 -20.33 28.71 13.72
CA ILE A 375 -19.68 27.94 14.80
C ILE A 375 -18.34 27.33 14.33
N HIS A 376 -18.21 26.96 13.05
CA HIS A 376 -16.95 26.50 12.48
C HIS A 376 -15.91 27.61 12.49
N LYS A 377 -16.25 28.77 11.89
CA LYS A 377 -15.37 29.94 11.82
C LYS A 377 -14.91 30.37 13.22
N LYS A 378 -15.83 30.39 14.19
CA LYS A 378 -15.51 30.66 15.59
C LYS A 378 -14.55 29.62 16.18
N THR A 379 -14.80 28.33 15.96
CA THR A 379 -13.92 27.24 16.44
C THR A 379 -12.52 27.36 15.86
N VAL A 380 -12.40 27.66 14.56
CA VAL A 380 -11.11 27.89 13.87
C VAL A 380 -10.38 29.07 14.50
N ALA A 381 -11.07 30.20 14.70
CA ALA A 381 -10.51 31.38 15.33
C ALA A 381 -10.05 31.12 16.77
N ASP A 382 -10.86 30.44 17.58
CA ASP A 382 -10.55 30.09 18.98
C ASP A 382 -9.33 29.16 19.05
N PHE A 383 -9.28 28.16 18.19
CA PHE A 383 -8.17 27.21 18.11
C PHE A 383 -6.87 27.90 17.68
N PHE A 384 -6.93 28.77 16.66
CA PHE A 384 -5.77 29.53 16.19
C PHE A 384 -5.21 30.44 17.29
N ARG A 385 -6.08 31.12 18.05
CA ARG A 385 -5.68 31.92 19.23
C ARG A 385 -4.98 31.06 20.28
N LYS A 386 -5.50 29.86 20.57
CA LYS A 386 -4.86 28.93 21.51
C LYS A 386 -3.46 28.53 21.04
N LEU A 387 -3.30 28.13 19.79
CA LEU A 387 -1.98 27.78 19.23
C LEU A 387 -1.00 28.94 19.30
N LYS A 388 -1.46 30.17 19.02
CA LYS A 388 -0.62 31.37 19.10
C LYS A 388 -0.12 31.61 20.53
N ASN A 389 -1.01 31.51 21.51
CA ASN A 389 -0.68 31.69 22.92
C ASN A 389 0.29 30.63 23.45
N ASN A 390 0.26 29.42 22.88
CA ASN A 390 1.12 28.30 23.25
C ASN A 390 2.46 28.26 22.47
N ASP A 391 2.76 29.27 21.66
CA ASP A 391 3.91 29.30 20.73
C ASP A 391 3.96 28.04 19.85
N ASP A 392 2.80 27.52 19.44
CA ASP A 392 2.69 26.39 18.50
C ASP A 392 2.59 26.86 17.05
N ILE A 393 2.29 28.14 16.84
CA ILE A 393 2.32 28.77 15.52
C ILE A 393 3.15 30.04 15.52
N TYR A 394 3.80 30.32 14.41
CA TYR A 394 4.64 31.51 14.22
C TYR A 394 4.53 32.05 12.79
N CYS A 395 4.70 33.36 12.63
CA CYS A 395 4.72 34.00 11.32
C CYS A 395 6.17 34.17 10.84
N LYS A 396 6.45 33.87 9.56
CA LYS A 396 7.76 34.07 8.95
C LYS A 396 7.60 34.19 7.43
N ARG A 397 8.45 35.00 6.78
CA ARG A 397 8.61 34.94 5.32
C ARG A 397 9.30 33.63 4.91
N PHE A 398 8.66 32.88 4.03
CA PHE A 398 9.15 31.61 3.52
C PHE A 398 9.50 31.74 2.05
N GLN A 399 10.73 31.34 1.70
CA GLN A 399 11.19 31.17 0.33
C GLN A 399 11.65 29.73 0.15
N GLY A 400 11.02 29.00 -0.77
CA GLY A 400 11.37 27.61 -1.03
C GLY A 400 10.33 26.86 -1.84
N SER A 401 10.38 25.54 -1.77
CA SER A 401 9.47 24.64 -2.47
C SER A 401 8.41 24.07 -1.53
N HIS A 402 7.19 23.84 -2.01
CA HIS A 402 6.09 23.30 -1.21
C HIS A 402 5.31 22.24 -1.97
N CYS A 403 5.06 21.13 -1.30
CA CYS A 403 4.20 20.07 -1.82
C CYS A 403 2.79 20.27 -1.31
N THR A 404 1.84 20.48 -2.22
CA THR A 404 0.42 20.64 -1.84
C THR A 404 -0.17 19.36 -1.26
N GLY A 405 0.12 18.19 -1.83
CA GLY A 405 -0.44 16.92 -1.33
C GLY A 405 0.12 16.47 0.02
N CYS A 406 1.41 16.73 0.28
CA CYS A 406 2.05 16.39 1.55
C CYS A 406 2.01 17.52 2.58
N HIS A 407 1.56 18.72 2.19
CA HIS A 407 1.65 19.97 2.96
C HIS A 407 3.04 20.26 3.53
N SER A 408 4.08 19.71 2.89
CA SER A 408 5.47 19.78 3.35
C SER A 408 6.19 20.92 2.65
N SER A 409 6.92 21.71 3.43
CA SER A 409 7.70 22.86 2.95
C SER A 409 9.19 22.57 3.01
N PHE A 410 9.91 22.90 1.95
CA PHE A 410 11.34 22.65 1.75
C PHE A 410 12.05 23.99 1.54
N PRO A 411 12.73 24.54 2.57
CA PRO A 411 13.50 25.76 2.44
C PRO A 411 14.68 25.60 1.47
N GLY A 412 15.06 26.67 0.77
CA GLY A 412 16.22 26.70 -0.14
C GLY A 412 15.91 27.34 -1.49
N PRO A 413 16.87 27.37 -2.44
CA PRO A 413 16.61 27.83 -3.80
C PRO A 413 15.51 26.94 -4.41
N GLY A 414 14.32 27.52 -4.59
CA GLY A 414 13.12 26.78 -4.99
C GLY A 414 13.31 26.08 -6.33
N ALA A 415 12.93 24.81 -6.42
CA ALA A 415 13.03 24.00 -7.62
C ALA A 415 11.61 23.56 -8.06
N GLY A 416 10.85 24.50 -8.62
CA GLY A 416 9.49 24.25 -9.12
C GLY A 416 9.44 23.10 -10.10
N GLY A 417 8.38 22.29 -10.03
CA GLY A 417 8.20 21.11 -10.88
C GLY A 417 9.00 19.88 -10.46
N THR A 418 9.95 20.01 -9.52
CA THR A 418 10.68 18.84 -8.98
C THR A 418 9.70 17.92 -8.23
N PRO A 419 9.78 16.59 -8.40
CA PRO A 419 8.95 15.65 -7.65
C PRO A 419 9.21 15.73 -6.14
N CYS A 420 8.13 15.78 -5.35
CA CYS A 420 8.20 15.70 -3.89
C CYS A 420 8.81 14.35 -3.46
N ILE A 421 9.79 14.38 -2.55
CA ILE A 421 10.46 13.17 -2.04
C ILE A 421 9.54 12.19 -1.30
N TYR A 422 8.34 12.65 -0.89
CA TYR A 422 7.39 11.82 -0.14
C TYR A 422 6.26 11.24 -1.00
N CYS A 423 5.75 11.99 -1.97
CA CYS A 423 4.59 11.58 -2.76
C CYS A 423 4.77 11.70 -4.28
N GLY A 424 5.92 12.18 -4.76
CA GLY A 424 6.20 12.37 -6.19
C GLY A 424 5.50 13.56 -6.85
N ALA A 425 4.51 14.20 -6.19
CA ALA A 425 3.79 15.34 -6.76
C ALA A 425 4.74 16.53 -7.01
N PRO A 426 4.53 17.32 -8.09
CA PRO A 426 5.39 18.45 -8.42
C PRO A 426 5.35 19.51 -7.32
N LEU A 427 6.52 20.02 -6.96
CA LEU A 427 6.68 21.07 -5.97
C LEU A 427 6.41 22.45 -6.57
N GLU A 428 5.84 23.33 -5.75
CA GLU A 428 5.59 24.73 -6.09
C GLU A 428 6.59 25.62 -5.41
N VAL A 429 7.05 26.66 -6.11
CA VAL A 429 7.86 27.69 -5.47
C VAL A 429 6.94 28.67 -4.76
N ILE A 430 7.24 28.94 -3.50
CA ILE A 430 6.54 29.93 -2.67
C ILE A 430 7.57 30.96 -2.20
N ASP A 431 7.22 32.24 -2.33
CA ASP A 431 7.85 33.36 -1.65
C ASP A 431 6.76 34.28 -1.08
N GLU A 432 6.46 34.12 0.20
CA GLU A 432 5.42 34.90 0.88
C GLU A 432 5.63 34.94 2.40
N GLU A 433 4.93 35.87 3.06
CA GLU A 433 4.72 35.79 4.51
C GLU A 433 3.63 34.75 4.80
N ALA A 434 3.94 33.82 5.72
CA ALA A 434 3.04 32.72 6.05
C ALA A 434 3.12 32.37 7.54
N TRP A 435 2.02 31.82 8.05
CA TRP A 435 1.97 31.24 9.39
C TRP A 435 2.25 29.75 9.35
N PHE A 436 3.14 29.31 10.21
CA PHE A 436 3.59 27.93 10.34
C PHE A 436 3.10 27.33 11.64
N PHE A 437 2.63 26.08 11.60
CA PHE A 437 2.45 25.23 12.77
C PHE A 437 3.72 24.41 13.02
N ARG A 438 4.18 24.43 14.27
CA ARG A 438 5.38 23.74 14.77
C ARG A 438 5.19 22.23 14.85
N LEU A 439 4.92 21.58 13.72
CA LEU A 439 4.75 20.13 13.65
C LEU A 439 5.97 19.38 14.20
N SER A 440 7.17 19.93 13.99
CA SER A 440 8.44 19.39 14.51
C SER A 440 8.44 19.22 16.04
N LYS A 441 7.79 20.12 16.79
CA LYS A 441 7.66 20.07 18.27
C LYS A 441 6.98 18.79 18.75
N TYR A 442 6.11 18.20 17.94
CA TYR A 442 5.27 17.05 18.30
C TYR A 442 5.83 15.69 17.84
N ALA A 443 6.94 15.67 17.09
CA ALA A 443 7.47 14.44 16.47
C ALA A 443 7.70 13.30 17.47
N LYS A 444 8.31 13.57 18.63
CA LYS A 444 8.56 12.55 19.67
C LYS A 444 7.27 11.97 20.26
N LYS A 445 6.28 12.83 20.51
CA LYS A 445 4.98 12.44 21.08
C LYS A 445 4.17 11.61 20.07
N LEU A 446 4.17 12.01 18.80
CA LEU A 446 3.57 11.25 17.70
C LEU A 446 4.21 9.87 17.55
N LEU A 447 5.54 9.81 17.50
CA LEU A 447 6.25 8.54 17.34
C LEU A 447 5.97 7.58 18.49
N ALA A 448 5.92 8.08 19.73
CA ALA A 448 5.54 7.27 20.89
C ALA A 448 4.09 6.76 20.80
N HIS A 449 3.17 7.62 20.35
CA HIS A 449 1.78 7.23 20.13
C HIS A 449 1.64 6.14 19.06
N LEU A 450 2.27 6.32 17.90
CA LEU A 450 2.23 5.35 16.80
C LEU A 450 2.81 3.98 17.21
N LYS A 451 3.94 3.97 17.92
CA LYS A 451 4.57 2.73 18.39
C LYS A 451 3.72 1.97 19.41
N THR A 452 2.97 2.66 20.25
CA THR A 452 2.19 2.04 21.33
C THR A 452 0.78 1.63 20.91
N ARG A 453 0.21 2.25 19.88
CA ARG A 453 -1.15 1.94 19.38
C ARG A 453 -1.10 1.28 18.02
N GLU A 454 -0.97 -0.04 18.00
CA GLU A 454 -0.88 -0.80 16.74
C GLU A 454 -2.08 -0.60 15.81
N ALA A 455 -3.30 -0.53 16.38
CA ALA A 455 -4.54 -0.37 15.61
C ALA A 455 -4.86 1.08 15.21
N PHE A 456 -4.02 2.06 15.55
CA PHE A 456 -4.32 3.48 15.27
C PHE A 456 -4.40 3.80 13.78
N ILE A 457 -3.61 3.13 12.94
CA ILE A 457 -3.63 3.29 11.48
C ILE A 457 -3.85 1.92 10.83
N ARG A 458 -4.84 1.82 9.93
CA ARG A 458 -5.09 0.62 9.13
C ARG A 458 -5.10 0.91 7.63
N PRO A 459 -4.60 -0.01 6.78
CA PRO A 459 -3.91 -1.26 7.15
C PRO A 459 -2.50 -1.03 7.74
N ARG A 460 -1.96 -2.03 8.43
CA ARG A 460 -0.67 -1.95 9.17
C ARG A 460 0.50 -1.51 8.30
N VAL A 461 0.52 -1.86 7.01
CA VAL A 461 1.58 -1.44 6.09
C VAL A 461 1.69 0.09 6.02
N LEU A 462 0.57 0.81 5.98
CA LEU A 462 0.56 2.27 5.92
C LEU A 462 1.03 2.90 7.24
N LYS A 463 0.79 2.23 8.37
CA LYS A 463 1.32 2.65 9.68
C LYS A 463 2.85 2.65 9.67
N LEU A 464 3.47 1.60 9.12
CA LEU A 464 4.92 1.49 9.04
C LEU A 464 5.53 2.60 8.18
N ASP A 465 4.87 2.93 7.07
CA ASP A 465 5.28 4.06 6.21
C ASP A 465 5.21 5.39 6.95
N ILE A 466 4.12 5.65 7.68
CA ILE A 466 3.94 6.86 8.49
C ILE A 466 4.97 6.92 9.62
N GLU A 467 5.20 5.82 10.34
CA GLU A 467 6.21 5.73 11.41
C GLU A 467 7.61 6.03 10.89
N SER A 468 7.98 5.43 9.75
CA SER A 468 9.27 5.65 9.10
C SER A 468 9.47 7.13 8.74
N ARG A 469 8.43 7.75 8.17
CA ARG A 469 8.46 9.18 7.82
C ARG A 469 8.56 10.09 9.04
N VAL A 470 7.80 9.82 10.10
CA VAL A 470 7.91 10.60 11.37
C VAL A 470 9.28 10.43 11.99
N ASN A 471 9.84 9.21 11.97
CA ASN A 471 11.17 8.92 12.52
C ASN A 471 12.31 9.58 11.74
N SER A 472 12.10 9.90 10.46
CA SER A 472 13.06 10.62 9.61
C SER A 472 13.11 12.13 9.90
N GLY A 473 12.19 12.65 10.72
CA GLY A 473 12.08 14.05 11.08
C GLY A 473 10.88 14.74 10.44
N LEU A 474 10.25 15.67 11.17
CA LEU A 474 9.11 16.45 10.71
C LEU A 474 9.51 17.91 10.53
N GLY A 475 9.15 18.48 9.39
CA GLY A 475 9.20 19.93 9.14
C GLY A 475 7.90 20.60 9.54
N ASP A 476 7.97 21.90 9.83
CA ASP A 476 6.82 22.73 10.16
C ASP A 476 5.94 23.00 8.91
N VAL A 477 4.63 23.14 9.12
CA VAL A 477 3.62 23.16 8.04
C VAL A 477 2.90 24.49 7.96
N ILE A 478 2.60 24.98 6.75
CA ILE A 478 1.97 26.28 6.53
C ILE A 478 0.46 26.21 6.77
N VAL A 479 -0.03 26.92 7.79
CA VAL A 479 -1.45 26.91 8.23
C VAL A 479 -2.25 28.15 7.85
N ALA A 480 -1.61 29.27 7.51
CA ALA A 480 -2.27 30.43 6.93
C ALA A 480 -1.34 31.18 5.96
N ARG A 481 -1.91 31.82 4.94
CA ARG A 481 -1.16 32.41 3.81
C ARG A 481 -1.71 33.78 3.43
N SER A 482 -0.84 34.68 3.00
CA SER A 482 -1.23 36.00 2.50
C SER A 482 -1.64 36.02 1.01
N THR A 483 -1.41 34.92 0.28
CA THR A 483 -1.71 34.79 -1.16
C THR A 483 -3.08 34.18 -1.45
N PHE A 484 -3.91 34.02 -0.42
CA PHE A 484 -5.28 33.57 -0.59
C PHE A 484 -6.21 34.78 -0.71
N ASP A 485 -7.14 34.71 -1.65
CA ASP A 485 -8.14 35.75 -1.93
C ASP A 485 -9.47 35.50 -1.20
N TYR A 486 -9.73 34.27 -0.77
CA TYR A 486 -10.97 33.85 -0.11
C TYR A 486 -10.68 32.83 1.01
N GLY A 487 -11.37 32.91 2.15
CA GLY A 487 -11.11 32.04 3.30
C GLY A 487 -11.44 32.66 4.65
N ILE A 488 -11.14 31.92 5.71
CA ILE A 488 -11.31 32.39 7.10
C ILE A 488 -10.08 33.23 7.50
N PRO A 489 -10.23 34.51 7.89
CA PRO A 489 -9.12 35.31 8.37
C PRO A 489 -8.61 34.84 9.73
N ILE A 490 -7.33 35.04 10.00
CA ILE A 490 -6.78 34.73 11.32
C ILE A 490 -7.11 35.84 12.33
N PRO A 491 -7.33 35.52 13.62
CA PRO A 491 -7.69 36.53 14.61
C PRO A 491 -6.61 37.61 14.78
N GLY A 492 -6.97 38.85 14.45
CA GLY A 492 -6.11 40.03 14.57
C GLY A 492 -5.16 40.25 13.39
N ASP A 493 -5.32 39.55 12.27
CA ASP A 493 -4.59 39.80 11.03
C ASP A 493 -5.40 39.35 9.80
N ASP A 494 -6.14 40.29 9.21
CA ASP A 494 -7.02 40.03 8.07
C ASP A 494 -6.25 39.83 6.75
N ARG A 495 -4.92 40.02 6.74
CA ARG A 495 -4.08 39.82 5.54
C ARG A 495 -3.77 38.35 5.28
N HIS A 496 -3.93 37.48 6.27
CA HIS A 496 -3.65 36.06 6.16
C HIS A 496 -4.93 35.24 6.33
N LEU A 497 -5.18 34.35 5.38
CA LEU A 497 -6.32 33.43 5.44
C LEU A 497 -5.85 32.02 5.80
N VAL A 498 -6.63 31.34 6.63
CA VAL A 498 -6.38 29.98 7.09
C VAL A 498 -6.43 29.01 5.90
N SER A 499 -5.49 28.09 5.85
CA SER A 499 -5.46 27.01 4.85
C SER A 499 -6.69 26.11 4.98
N GLY A 500 -7.37 25.83 3.87
CA GLY A 500 -8.57 24.99 3.86
C GLY A 500 -8.38 23.58 4.45
N TRP A 501 -7.18 22.98 4.33
CA TRP A 501 -6.92 21.69 4.99
C TRP A 501 -6.89 21.81 6.52
N PHE A 502 -6.46 22.95 7.07
CA PHE A 502 -6.36 23.18 8.50
C PHE A 502 -7.74 23.40 9.13
N GLU A 503 -8.56 24.28 8.53
CA GLU A 503 -9.94 24.46 8.99
C GLU A 503 -10.77 23.18 8.79
N GLY A 504 -10.60 22.47 7.68
CA GLY A 504 -11.30 21.21 7.43
C GLY A 504 -11.05 20.12 8.50
N LEU A 505 -9.87 20.06 9.11
CA LEU A 505 -9.61 19.13 10.22
C LEU A 505 -10.38 19.51 11.48
N LEU A 506 -10.56 20.81 11.74
CA LEU A 506 -11.33 21.31 12.88
C LEU A 506 -12.84 21.09 12.70
N ALA A 507 -13.30 20.80 11.48
CA ALA A 507 -14.70 20.49 11.21
C ALA A 507 -15.19 19.22 11.95
N TYR A 508 -14.31 18.26 12.22
CA TYR A 508 -14.64 17.07 13.02
C TYR A 508 -15.00 17.40 14.47
N VAL A 509 -14.52 18.53 14.98
CA VAL A 509 -14.83 19.04 16.32
C VAL A 509 -16.00 20.01 16.27
N SER A 510 -15.96 20.98 15.35
CA SER A 510 -16.98 22.04 15.29
C SER A 510 -18.36 21.53 14.85
N ALA A 511 -18.43 20.40 14.15
CA ALA A 511 -19.70 19.73 13.84
C ALA A 511 -20.41 19.20 15.09
N LEU A 512 -19.70 18.99 16.20
CA LEU A 512 -20.27 18.58 17.48
C LEU A 512 -20.53 19.76 18.43
N ALA A 513 -20.10 20.98 18.06
CA ALA A 513 -20.24 22.16 18.91
C ALA A 513 -21.59 22.84 18.66
N ASP A 514 -22.40 23.02 19.71
CA ASP A 514 -23.73 23.66 19.64
C ASP A 514 -23.77 25.08 20.23
N GLY A 515 -22.60 25.60 20.65
CA GLY A 515 -22.43 27.00 21.07
C GLY A 515 -22.96 27.36 22.46
N LYS A 516 -23.64 26.44 23.18
CA LYS A 516 -24.17 26.72 24.53
C LYS A 516 -23.93 25.61 25.56
N THR A 517 -24.03 24.34 25.17
CA THR A 517 -24.02 23.20 26.12
C THR A 517 -23.17 22.01 25.69
N ASN A 518 -22.67 22.00 24.44
CA ASN A 518 -21.80 20.99 23.84
C ASN A 518 -22.10 19.50 24.19
N PRO A 519 -23.36 19.05 24.31
CA PRO A 519 -23.68 17.68 24.70
C PRO A 519 -23.25 16.65 23.66
N LEU A 520 -23.29 17.01 22.37
CA LEU A 520 -22.79 16.14 21.29
C LEU A 520 -21.27 15.98 21.35
N LEU A 521 -20.53 17.04 21.69
CA LEU A 521 -19.09 16.96 21.88
C LEU A 521 -18.74 16.03 23.05
N GLU A 522 -19.43 16.17 24.19
CA GLU A 522 -19.23 15.28 25.35
C GLU A 522 -19.60 13.83 25.07
N THR A 523 -20.61 13.61 24.23
CA THR A 523 -21.11 12.26 23.91
C THR A 523 -20.23 11.56 22.88
N PHE A 524 -19.81 12.25 21.82
CA PHE A 524 -19.23 11.64 20.62
C PHE A 524 -17.74 11.90 20.44
N TRP A 525 -17.15 12.94 21.06
CA TRP A 525 -15.72 13.19 20.94
C TRP A 525 -14.91 12.31 21.91
N PRO A 526 -13.77 11.76 21.48
CA PRO A 526 -13.17 11.81 20.15
C PRO A 526 -13.77 10.78 19.18
N ALA A 527 -13.60 11.00 17.87
CA ALA A 527 -14.03 10.05 16.85
C ALA A 527 -13.46 8.64 17.08
N ASP A 528 -14.31 7.63 17.02
CA ASP A 528 -13.90 6.24 17.11
C ASP A 528 -13.14 5.82 15.85
N VAL A 529 -13.61 6.28 14.70
CA VAL A 529 -13.01 5.98 13.39
C VAL A 529 -13.05 7.20 12.48
N HIS A 530 -11.89 7.61 11.98
CA HIS A 530 -11.80 8.43 10.77
C HIS A 530 -11.53 7.51 9.58
N LEU A 531 -12.53 7.34 8.70
CA LEU A 531 -12.34 6.68 7.42
C LEU A 531 -11.78 7.72 6.45
N VAL A 532 -10.63 7.46 5.84
CA VAL A 532 -9.93 8.43 4.99
C VAL A 532 -9.49 7.80 3.68
N THR A 533 -9.16 8.65 2.71
CA THR A 533 -8.48 8.23 1.48
C THR A 533 -6.97 8.23 1.68
N ARG A 534 -6.24 7.50 0.83
CA ARG A 534 -4.77 7.42 0.93
C ARG A 534 -4.09 8.79 0.85
N GLU A 535 -4.63 9.71 0.05
CA GLU A 535 -4.09 11.07 -0.10
C GLU A 535 -4.24 11.90 1.19
N ASN A 536 -5.28 11.63 1.97
CA ASN A 536 -5.59 12.32 3.20
C ASN A 536 -4.93 11.66 4.43
N LEU A 537 -4.28 10.51 4.27
CA LEU A 537 -3.70 9.77 5.38
C LEU A 537 -2.68 10.61 6.15
N TRP A 538 -1.77 11.31 5.46
CA TRP A 538 -0.71 12.09 6.13
C TRP A 538 -1.28 13.17 7.05
N ILE A 539 -2.26 13.94 6.55
CA ILE A 539 -2.87 15.00 7.35
C ILE A 539 -3.66 14.43 8.53
N HIS A 540 -4.33 13.28 8.39
CA HIS A 540 -5.11 12.69 9.48
C HIS A 540 -4.26 11.92 10.48
N ALA A 541 -3.17 11.27 10.06
CA ALA A 541 -2.35 10.41 10.91
C ALA A 541 -1.21 11.12 11.62
N VAL A 542 -0.80 12.30 11.12
CA VAL A 542 0.35 13.04 11.64
C VAL A 542 -0.04 14.46 12.03
N VAL A 543 -0.52 15.25 11.07
CA VAL A 543 -0.79 16.68 11.31
C VAL A 543 -1.95 16.86 12.29
N TRP A 544 -3.03 16.11 12.11
CA TRP A 544 -4.22 16.20 12.95
C TRP A 544 -3.94 15.79 14.41
N PRO A 545 -3.33 14.63 14.71
CA PRO A 545 -2.92 14.28 16.07
C PRO A 545 -1.98 15.30 16.70
N ALA A 546 -1.08 15.92 15.92
CA ALA A 546 -0.22 16.99 16.42
C ALA A 546 -1.03 18.24 16.80
N MET A 547 -1.97 18.64 15.95
CA MET A 547 -2.91 19.74 16.26
C MET A 547 -3.72 19.42 17.50
N LEU A 548 -4.27 18.20 17.62
CA LEU A 548 -5.01 17.77 18.81
C LEU A 548 -4.14 17.81 20.07
N PHE A 549 -2.87 17.40 19.99
CA PHE A 549 -1.95 17.55 21.12
C PHE A 549 -1.70 19.00 21.51
N ALA A 550 -1.56 19.91 20.53
CA ALA A 550 -1.37 21.34 20.76
C ALA A 550 -2.63 22.01 21.32
N GLY A 551 -3.80 21.54 20.87
CA GLY A 551 -5.12 21.94 21.35
C GLY A 551 -5.53 21.29 22.68
N GLU A 552 -4.74 20.35 23.19
CA GLU A 552 -5.04 19.53 24.38
C GLU A 552 -6.37 18.78 24.27
N LEU A 553 -6.66 18.27 23.08
CA LEU A 553 -7.84 17.48 22.75
C LEU A 553 -7.49 15.99 22.68
N GLU A 554 -8.47 15.14 22.98
CA GLU A 554 -8.32 13.69 22.86
C GLU A 554 -8.14 13.25 21.40
N LEU A 555 -7.31 12.21 21.21
CA LEU A 555 -7.05 11.63 19.90
C LEU A 555 -8.15 10.66 19.45
N PRO A 556 -8.39 10.53 18.13
CA PRO A 556 -9.32 9.54 17.60
C PRO A 556 -8.87 8.11 17.95
N GLY A 557 -9.83 7.17 17.89
CA GLY A 557 -9.59 5.75 18.13
C GLY A 557 -8.73 5.13 17.03
N GLN A 558 -9.17 5.25 15.78
CA GLN A 558 -8.53 4.68 14.60
C GLN A 558 -8.63 5.61 13.39
N ILE A 559 -7.64 5.53 12.51
CA ILE A 559 -7.59 6.16 11.19
C ILE A 559 -7.45 5.03 10.17
N VAL A 560 -8.45 4.89 9.31
CA VAL A 560 -8.58 3.72 8.45
C VAL A 560 -8.66 4.19 7.01
N VAL A 561 -7.68 3.76 6.21
CA VAL A 561 -7.70 4.04 4.78
C VAL A 561 -8.70 3.09 4.12
N ALA A 562 -9.67 3.63 3.39
CA ALA A 562 -10.72 2.83 2.79
C ALA A 562 -10.22 1.92 1.65
N GLY A 563 -9.18 2.36 0.94
CA GLY A 563 -8.73 1.73 -0.30
C GLY A 563 -9.00 2.63 -1.50
N ASP A 564 -8.84 2.09 -2.71
CA ASP A 564 -9.15 2.81 -3.95
C ASP A 564 -9.83 1.90 -4.98
N TRP A 565 -10.80 2.42 -5.70
CA TRP A 565 -11.43 1.73 -6.82
C TRP A 565 -11.18 2.55 -8.08
N GLN A 566 -10.39 1.99 -8.99
CA GLN A 566 -9.96 2.67 -10.22
C GLN A 566 -10.69 2.07 -11.42
N THR A 567 -11.17 2.88 -12.36
CA THR A 567 -11.62 2.36 -13.66
C THR A 567 -10.43 2.29 -14.61
N PRO A 568 -10.28 1.25 -15.44
CA PRO A 568 -9.23 1.18 -16.46
C PRO A 568 -9.23 2.45 -17.33
N GLY A 569 -8.06 3.02 -17.59
CA GLY A 569 -7.89 3.99 -18.68
C GLY A 569 -7.78 3.26 -20.02
N GLU A 570 -8.03 3.97 -21.12
CA GLU A 570 -7.56 3.52 -22.44
C GLU A 570 -6.02 3.53 -22.49
N GLU A 571 -5.39 2.87 -23.47
CA GLU A 571 -3.92 2.85 -23.59
C GLU A 571 -3.37 4.29 -23.64
N GLY A 572 -2.63 4.68 -22.58
CA GLY A 572 -2.04 6.01 -22.45
C GLY A 572 -2.87 7.03 -21.67
N GLU A 573 -4.09 6.70 -21.22
CA GLU A 573 -4.89 7.54 -20.33
C GLU A 573 -4.69 7.20 -18.84
N GLU A 574 -4.74 8.22 -17.98
CA GLU A 574 -4.75 8.02 -16.54
C GLU A 574 -6.06 7.31 -16.09
N PRO A 575 -5.99 6.36 -15.14
CA PRO A 575 -7.16 5.71 -14.58
C PRO A 575 -8.17 6.73 -14.05
N ARG A 576 -9.43 6.60 -14.46
CA ARG A 576 -10.50 7.48 -13.95
C ARG A 576 -11.06 6.91 -12.64
N VAL A 577 -11.52 7.81 -11.75
CA VAL A 577 -12.07 7.44 -10.42
C VAL A 577 -13.47 8.02 -10.27
N VAL A 578 -14.11 8.49 -11.34
CA VAL A 578 -15.40 9.21 -11.29
C VAL A 578 -16.55 8.20 -11.17
N LEU A 579 -17.46 8.46 -10.23
CA LEU A 579 -18.70 7.69 -10.11
C LEU A 579 -19.66 8.07 -11.25
N SER A 580 -20.05 7.10 -12.08
CA SER A 580 -21.06 7.34 -13.12
C SER A 580 -22.45 7.34 -12.52
N ARG A 581 -23.20 8.46 -12.66
CA ARG A 581 -24.63 8.52 -12.33
C ARG A 581 -25.43 7.45 -13.07
N SER A 582 -25.07 7.18 -14.34
CA SER A 582 -25.74 6.16 -15.14
C SER A 582 -25.66 4.76 -14.52
N LEU A 583 -24.57 4.43 -13.80
CA LEU A 583 -24.43 3.12 -13.15
C LEU A 583 -25.42 2.96 -12.00
N ILE A 584 -25.70 4.03 -11.26
CA ILE A 584 -26.65 4.02 -10.15
C ILE A 584 -28.09 3.98 -10.69
N GLU A 585 -28.36 4.73 -11.76
CA GLU A 585 -29.66 4.71 -12.44
C GLU A 585 -29.98 3.33 -13.03
N GLU A 586 -28.99 2.68 -13.64
CA GLU A 586 -29.15 1.38 -14.31
C GLU A 586 -29.22 0.20 -13.33
N TYR A 587 -28.33 0.15 -12.32
CA TYR A 587 -28.20 -1.03 -11.44
C TYR A 587 -28.68 -0.80 -10.00
N GLY A 588 -28.96 0.44 -9.62
CA GLY A 588 -29.30 0.81 -8.24
C GLY A 588 -28.06 0.96 -7.33
N GLY A 589 -28.17 1.88 -6.36
CA GLY A 589 -27.07 2.18 -5.44
C GLY A 589 -26.66 1.03 -4.52
N GLU A 590 -27.60 0.17 -4.11
CA GLU A 590 -27.31 -0.98 -3.23
C GLU A 590 -26.54 -2.08 -3.96
N SER A 591 -26.74 -2.26 -5.26
CA SER A 591 -25.97 -3.19 -6.09
C SER A 591 -24.50 -2.77 -6.15
N LEU A 592 -24.25 -1.48 -6.41
CA LEU A 592 -22.90 -0.91 -6.37
C LEU A 592 -22.28 -1.07 -4.97
N ARG A 593 -23.04 -0.74 -3.93
CA ARG A 593 -22.61 -0.87 -2.53
C ARG A 593 -22.20 -2.30 -2.18
N TYR A 594 -23.00 -3.29 -2.56
CA TYR A 594 -22.67 -4.71 -2.39
C TYR A 594 -21.33 -5.03 -3.04
N PHE A 595 -21.18 -4.72 -4.33
CA PHE A 595 -19.98 -5.03 -5.10
C PHE A 595 -18.71 -4.42 -4.50
N LEU A 596 -18.75 -3.15 -4.12
CA LEU A 596 -17.56 -2.47 -3.57
C LEU A 596 -17.15 -3.05 -2.21
N LEU A 597 -18.11 -3.47 -1.39
CA LEU A 597 -17.85 -4.00 -0.04
C LEU A 597 -17.58 -5.52 -0.02
N SER A 598 -18.04 -6.27 -1.02
CA SER A 598 -17.81 -7.71 -1.16
C SER A 598 -16.58 -8.07 -2.01
N GLY A 599 -16.19 -7.21 -2.95
CA GLY A 599 -15.23 -7.53 -4.00
C GLY A 599 -13.76 -7.54 -3.57
N ILE A 600 -13.32 -6.53 -2.81
CA ILE A 600 -11.92 -6.41 -2.36
C ILE A 600 -11.83 -6.30 -0.83
N PRO A 601 -10.77 -6.85 -0.20
CA PRO A 601 -10.51 -6.55 1.20
C PRO A 601 -10.35 -5.05 1.44
N PHE A 602 -11.05 -4.54 2.45
CA PHE A 602 -11.09 -3.12 2.75
C PHE A 602 -9.69 -2.57 3.08
N GLY A 603 -9.37 -1.40 2.54
CA GLY A 603 -8.04 -0.77 2.66
C GLY A 603 -7.07 -1.10 1.54
N LEU A 604 -7.42 -2.01 0.63
CA LEU A 604 -6.65 -2.29 -0.59
C LEU A 604 -7.20 -1.51 -1.79
N SER A 605 -6.44 -1.50 -2.88
CA SER A 605 -6.86 -0.90 -4.15
C SER A 605 -7.30 -1.99 -5.13
N GLY A 606 -8.41 -1.75 -5.81
CA GLY A 606 -8.97 -2.62 -6.85
C GLY A 606 -9.28 -1.86 -8.13
N THR A 607 -9.56 -2.59 -9.19
CA THR A 607 -9.99 -2.04 -10.47
C THR A 607 -11.47 -2.35 -10.69
N PHE A 608 -12.29 -1.33 -10.88
CA PHE A 608 -13.69 -1.47 -11.23
C PHE A 608 -13.81 -1.81 -12.72
N ARG A 609 -14.38 -2.97 -13.03
CA ARG A 609 -14.74 -3.38 -14.40
C ARG A 609 -16.23 -3.67 -14.44
N ARG A 610 -16.93 -3.08 -15.40
CA ARG A 610 -18.39 -3.21 -15.53
C ARG A 610 -18.80 -4.67 -15.73
N GLU A 611 -18.06 -5.42 -16.54
CA GLU A 611 -18.37 -6.83 -16.81
C GLU A 611 -18.20 -7.71 -15.56
N GLU A 612 -17.26 -7.37 -14.69
CA GLU A 612 -17.06 -8.06 -13.41
C GLU A 612 -18.17 -7.70 -12.42
N PHE A 613 -18.52 -6.42 -12.36
CA PHE A 613 -19.66 -5.93 -11.59
C PHE A 613 -20.95 -6.66 -11.98
N GLU A 614 -21.31 -6.67 -13.26
CA GLU A 614 -22.51 -7.36 -13.77
C GLU A 614 -22.50 -8.86 -13.44
N LYS A 615 -21.36 -9.54 -13.60
CA LYS A 615 -21.23 -10.96 -13.25
C LYS A 615 -21.47 -11.21 -11.76
N VAL A 616 -20.93 -10.36 -10.89
CA VAL A 616 -21.15 -10.48 -9.43
C VAL A 616 -22.61 -10.24 -9.09
N LEU A 617 -23.25 -9.22 -9.68
CA LEU A 617 -24.69 -8.98 -9.46
C LEU A 617 -25.54 -10.16 -9.93
N GLN A 618 -25.27 -10.67 -11.13
CA GLN A 618 -25.99 -11.79 -11.72
C GLN A 618 -25.86 -13.05 -10.87
N ARG A 619 -24.64 -13.35 -10.40
CA ARG A 619 -24.37 -14.54 -9.58
C ARG A 619 -24.97 -14.39 -8.17
N ASP A 620 -24.61 -13.32 -7.46
CA ASP A 620 -24.85 -13.22 -6.02
C ASP A 620 -26.23 -12.64 -5.68
N LEU A 621 -26.59 -11.51 -6.29
CA LEU A 621 -27.84 -10.82 -5.95
C LEU A 621 -29.04 -11.45 -6.64
N LEU A 622 -28.93 -11.70 -7.95
CA LEU A 622 -30.02 -12.26 -8.74
C LEU A 622 -30.09 -13.79 -8.60
N GLY A 623 -28.97 -14.48 -8.84
CA GLY A 623 -28.87 -15.94 -8.85
C GLY A 623 -29.05 -16.57 -7.48
N ASP A 624 -28.20 -16.22 -6.52
CA ASP A 624 -28.19 -16.86 -5.20
C ASP A 624 -29.28 -16.30 -4.28
N PHE A 625 -29.38 -14.97 -4.16
CA PHE A 625 -30.25 -14.34 -3.16
C PHE A 625 -31.70 -14.14 -3.63
N SER A 626 -31.93 -13.37 -4.70
CA SER A 626 -33.29 -13.04 -5.19
C SER A 626 -34.06 -14.28 -5.63
N SER A 627 -33.41 -15.20 -6.33
CA SER A 627 -34.01 -16.46 -6.77
C SER A 627 -34.43 -17.34 -5.59
N LEU A 628 -33.58 -17.47 -4.56
CA LEU A 628 -33.92 -18.24 -3.36
C LEU A 628 -35.12 -17.65 -2.63
N VAL A 629 -35.15 -16.33 -2.44
CA VAL A 629 -36.30 -15.63 -1.82
C VAL A 629 -37.58 -15.90 -2.61
N GLN A 630 -37.55 -15.78 -3.94
CA GLN A 630 -38.71 -16.06 -4.78
C GLN A 630 -39.17 -17.53 -4.67
N ARG A 631 -38.24 -18.50 -4.65
CA ARG A 631 -38.56 -19.91 -4.46
C ARG A 631 -39.25 -20.14 -3.11
N VAL A 632 -38.71 -19.58 -2.03
CA VAL A 632 -39.29 -19.71 -0.68
C VAL A 632 -40.69 -19.09 -0.61
N LEU A 633 -40.86 -17.85 -1.08
CA LEU A 633 -42.16 -17.17 -1.10
C LEU A 633 -43.19 -17.95 -1.94
N SER A 634 -42.76 -18.51 -3.09
CA SER A 634 -43.63 -19.34 -3.93
C SER A 634 -44.05 -20.64 -3.24
N MET A 635 -43.18 -21.23 -2.42
CA MET A 635 -43.53 -22.41 -1.62
C MET A 635 -44.58 -22.05 -0.57
N VAL A 636 -44.41 -20.92 0.13
CA VAL A 636 -45.37 -20.46 1.14
C VAL A 636 -46.72 -20.10 0.52
N GLU A 637 -46.74 -19.47 -0.66
CA GLU A 637 -47.97 -19.20 -1.40
C GLU A 637 -48.70 -20.50 -1.78
N LYS A 638 -47.98 -21.51 -2.27
CA LYS A 638 -48.59 -22.77 -2.73
C LYS A 638 -49.01 -23.72 -1.61
N TYR A 639 -48.22 -23.77 -0.54
CA TYR A 639 -48.31 -24.81 0.49
C TYR A 639 -48.69 -24.28 1.89
N GLY A 640 -48.45 -22.99 2.16
CA GLY A 640 -48.69 -22.33 3.46
C GLY A 640 -49.74 -21.22 3.43
N ASP A 641 -50.61 -21.20 2.41
CA ASP A 641 -51.72 -20.24 2.24
C ASP A 641 -51.33 -18.76 2.37
N SER A 642 -50.12 -18.43 1.89
CA SER A 642 -49.54 -17.07 1.94
C SER A 642 -49.49 -16.48 3.35
N ARG A 643 -49.29 -17.33 4.35
CA ARG A 643 -49.14 -16.92 5.75
C ARG A 643 -47.93 -17.59 6.39
N VAL A 644 -47.38 -16.95 7.40
CA VAL A 644 -46.38 -17.57 8.27
C VAL A 644 -47.04 -18.79 8.95
N PRO A 645 -46.52 -20.01 8.79
CA PRO A 645 -47.07 -21.19 9.43
C PRO A 645 -46.77 -21.20 10.93
N HIS A 646 -47.50 -22.01 11.70
CA HIS A 646 -47.09 -22.32 13.07
C HIS A 646 -45.82 -23.20 13.05
N PRO A 647 -44.86 -22.99 13.97
CA PRO A 647 -43.77 -23.94 14.17
C PRO A 647 -44.35 -25.33 14.43
N GLY A 648 -43.88 -26.33 13.68
CA GLY A 648 -44.36 -27.70 13.75
C GLY A 648 -43.31 -28.68 14.29
N GLU A 649 -43.42 -29.96 13.91
CA GLU A 649 -42.48 -31.00 14.33
C GLU A 649 -41.11 -30.85 13.65
N GLU A 650 -40.07 -30.80 14.48
CA GLU A 650 -38.69 -30.54 14.05
C GLU A 650 -37.91 -31.85 13.85
N GLN A 651 -36.91 -31.81 12.97
CA GLN A 651 -36.03 -32.93 12.64
C GLN A 651 -34.56 -32.49 12.55
N ASP A 652 -33.62 -33.43 12.50
CA ASP A 652 -32.17 -33.16 12.51
C ASP A 652 -31.69 -32.03 11.55
N PRO A 653 -32.19 -31.92 10.28
CA PRO A 653 -31.75 -30.83 9.39
C PRO A 653 -32.10 -29.41 9.88
N ASP A 654 -33.07 -29.28 10.78
CA ASP A 654 -33.55 -28.01 11.32
C ASP A 654 -32.54 -27.44 12.32
N ASP A 655 -31.92 -28.30 13.12
CA ASP A 655 -30.91 -27.94 14.10
C ASP A 655 -29.59 -27.53 13.44
N ASP A 656 -29.21 -28.19 12.35
CA ASP A 656 -28.05 -27.81 11.54
C ASP A 656 -28.21 -26.40 10.95
N LEU A 657 -29.41 -26.06 10.44
CA LEU A 657 -29.70 -24.74 9.92
C LEU A 657 -29.63 -23.67 11.02
N ARG A 658 -30.18 -23.97 12.21
CA ARG A 658 -30.10 -23.07 13.38
C ARG A 658 -28.66 -22.83 13.82
N ALA A 659 -27.84 -23.87 13.88
CA ALA A 659 -26.43 -23.73 14.24
C ALA A 659 -25.68 -22.81 13.27
N ILE A 660 -25.99 -22.84 11.97
CA ILE A 660 -25.40 -21.94 10.97
C ILE A 660 -25.82 -20.48 11.23
N VAL A 661 -27.08 -20.25 11.57
CA VAL A 661 -27.60 -18.92 11.93
C VAL A 661 -26.94 -18.39 13.20
N GLU A 662 -26.73 -19.22 14.22
CA GLU A 662 -26.04 -18.83 15.45
C GLU A 662 -24.56 -18.46 15.18
N ASN A 663 -23.89 -19.21 14.31
CA ASN A 663 -22.51 -18.92 13.91
C ASN A 663 -22.40 -17.59 13.14
N LEU A 664 -23.42 -17.21 12.36
CA LEU A 664 -23.44 -15.96 11.60
C LEU A 664 -23.25 -14.73 12.51
N GLU A 665 -23.93 -14.67 13.66
CA GLU A 665 -23.78 -13.52 14.58
C GLU A 665 -22.34 -13.42 15.10
N ARG A 666 -21.77 -14.54 15.53
CA ARG A 666 -20.40 -14.59 16.06
C ARG A 666 -19.40 -14.12 15.01
N ASP A 667 -19.51 -14.63 13.80
CA ASP A 667 -18.58 -14.33 12.72
C ASP A 667 -18.75 -12.89 12.25
N TYR A 668 -19.97 -12.35 12.25
CA TYR A 668 -20.24 -10.94 11.98
C TYR A 668 -19.51 -10.03 12.99
N ARG A 669 -19.71 -10.27 14.30
CA ARG A 669 -19.11 -9.48 15.38
C ARG A 669 -17.58 -9.53 15.37
N ALA A 670 -16.99 -10.69 15.06
CA ALA A 670 -15.54 -10.86 15.02
C ALA A 670 -14.87 -10.03 13.91
N ASN A 671 -15.61 -9.71 12.84
CA ASN A 671 -15.05 -9.18 11.60
C ASN A 671 -15.42 -7.71 11.33
N ILE A 672 -16.56 -7.22 11.83
CA ILE A 672 -17.05 -5.89 11.47
C ILE A 672 -16.18 -4.74 12.02
N ASP A 673 -15.73 -4.82 13.27
CA ASP A 673 -14.88 -3.79 13.92
C ASP A 673 -13.44 -3.76 13.36
N THR A 674 -13.06 -4.79 12.60
CA THR A 674 -11.78 -4.89 11.90
C THR A 674 -11.92 -4.65 10.39
N PHE A 675 -13.06 -4.08 9.97
CA PHE A 675 -13.37 -3.64 8.60
C PHE A 675 -13.36 -4.78 7.56
N GLN A 676 -13.58 -6.04 7.99
CA GLN A 676 -13.61 -7.20 7.11
C GLN A 676 -14.99 -7.37 6.45
N PHE A 677 -15.47 -6.34 5.76
CA PHE A 677 -16.80 -6.29 5.16
C PHE A 677 -17.09 -7.46 4.21
N ALA A 678 -16.11 -7.82 3.37
CA ALA A 678 -16.25 -8.95 2.44
C ALA A 678 -16.44 -10.28 3.17
N THR A 679 -15.73 -10.50 4.28
CA THR A 679 -15.86 -11.71 5.12
C THR A 679 -17.21 -11.76 5.82
N VAL A 680 -17.70 -10.60 6.29
CA VAL A 680 -19.03 -10.47 6.88
C VAL A 680 -20.11 -10.83 5.86
N LEU A 681 -20.06 -10.24 4.66
CA LEU A 681 -20.99 -10.57 3.56
C LEU A 681 -20.88 -12.04 3.15
N ALA A 682 -19.67 -12.60 3.05
CA ALA A 682 -19.48 -14.01 2.74
C ALA A 682 -20.16 -14.94 3.75
N SER A 683 -20.15 -14.57 5.04
CA SER A 683 -20.82 -15.33 6.11
C SER A 683 -22.35 -15.30 5.95
N VAL A 684 -22.91 -14.13 5.59
CA VAL A 684 -24.34 -14.02 5.27
C VAL A 684 -24.69 -14.87 4.04
N TRP A 685 -23.86 -14.85 3.00
CA TRP A 685 -24.08 -15.67 1.81
C TRP A 685 -23.96 -17.17 2.09
N GLU A 686 -23.12 -17.59 3.05
CA GLU A 686 -23.09 -18.98 3.46
C GLU A 686 -24.38 -19.40 4.18
N CYS A 687 -24.97 -18.51 4.99
CA CYS A 687 -26.30 -18.73 5.57
C CYS A 687 -27.38 -18.89 4.47
N LEU A 688 -27.36 -18.05 3.44
CA LEU A 688 -28.28 -18.18 2.29
C LEU A 688 -28.07 -19.50 1.51
N ARG A 689 -26.82 -19.92 1.30
CA ARG A 689 -26.52 -21.21 0.66
C ARG A 689 -26.94 -22.39 1.52
N ALA A 690 -26.77 -22.32 2.83
CA ALA A 690 -27.27 -23.32 3.76
C ALA A 690 -28.79 -23.44 3.71
N LEU A 691 -29.49 -22.32 3.65
CA LEU A 691 -30.93 -22.28 3.47
C LEU A 691 -31.38 -22.93 2.14
N ALA A 692 -30.64 -22.69 1.05
CA ALA A 692 -30.91 -23.33 -0.23
C ALA A 692 -30.73 -24.85 -0.16
N ARG A 693 -29.66 -25.34 0.49
CA ARG A 693 -29.44 -26.78 0.74
C ARG A 693 -30.57 -27.38 1.56
N TYR A 694 -30.97 -26.71 2.64
CA TYR A 694 -32.08 -27.14 3.50
C TYR A 694 -33.39 -27.27 2.71
N LEU A 695 -33.70 -26.34 1.80
CA LEU A 695 -34.85 -26.44 0.90
C LEU A 695 -34.79 -27.68 -0.01
N ASP A 696 -33.62 -27.99 -0.56
CA ASP A 696 -33.42 -29.11 -1.49
C ASP A 696 -33.42 -30.48 -0.77
N GLU A 697 -32.95 -30.53 0.48
CA GLU A 697 -32.95 -31.72 1.33
C GLU A 697 -34.34 -32.04 1.90
N THR A 698 -35.06 -31.03 2.39
CA THR A 698 -36.38 -31.21 3.02
C THR A 698 -37.52 -31.41 2.02
N LYS A 699 -37.32 -31.00 0.75
CA LYS A 699 -38.27 -31.21 -0.36
C LYS A 699 -39.73 -30.91 0.02
N PRO A 700 -40.05 -29.69 0.48
CA PRO A 700 -41.39 -29.36 1.01
C PRO A 700 -42.52 -29.65 0.02
N TRP A 701 -42.25 -29.64 -1.28
CA TRP A 701 -43.24 -30.00 -2.32
C TRP A 701 -43.66 -31.48 -2.31
N GLN A 702 -42.95 -32.36 -1.60
CA GLN A 702 -43.29 -33.78 -1.43
C GLN A 702 -44.04 -34.05 -0.13
N LEU A 703 -44.06 -33.10 0.82
CA LEU A 703 -44.74 -33.26 2.11
C LEU A 703 -46.25 -32.99 1.96
N PRO A 704 -47.12 -33.79 2.61
CA PRO A 704 -48.56 -33.63 2.50
C PRO A 704 -49.05 -32.41 3.29
N ARG A 705 -50.09 -31.75 2.76
CA ARG A 705 -50.71 -30.56 3.38
C ARG A 705 -51.68 -30.89 4.54
N SER A 706 -51.96 -32.17 4.76
CA SER A 706 -52.92 -32.64 5.76
C SER A 706 -52.50 -34.02 6.28
N GLY A 707 -52.83 -34.33 7.53
CA GLY A 707 -52.45 -35.58 8.19
C GLY A 707 -51.19 -35.41 9.06
N PRO A 708 -50.61 -36.51 9.56
CA PRO A 708 -49.53 -36.48 10.56
C PRO A 708 -48.29 -35.70 10.12
N GLU A 709 -47.94 -35.73 8.83
CA GLU A 709 -46.76 -35.04 8.29
C GLU A 709 -47.00 -33.56 7.91
N ALA A 710 -48.24 -33.05 8.07
CA ALA A 710 -48.54 -31.64 7.81
C ALA A 710 -47.79 -30.70 8.77
N ASP A 711 -47.56 -31.15 10.00
CA ASP A 711 -46.77 -30.41 11.00
C ASP A 711 -45.30 -30.30 10.56
N ARG A 712 -44.76 -31.31 9.87
CA ARG A 712 -43.41 -31.24 9.31
C ARG A 712 -43.31 -30.19 8.20
N LEU A 713 -44.28 -30.14 7.29
CA LEU A 713 -44.34 -29.11 6.24
C LEU A 713 -44.39 -27.70 6.84
N ALA A 714 -45.20 -27.51 7.88
CA ALA A 714 -45.29 -26.24 8.60
C ALA A 714 -43.95 -25.83 9.23
N ALA A 715 -43.25 -26.78 9.88
CA ALA A 715 -41.91 -26.55 10.41
C ALA A 715 -40.90 -26.13 9.32
N VAL A 716 -40.86 -26.85 8.19
CA VAL A 716 -39.96 -26.53 7.07
C VAL A 716 -40.21 -25.11 6.55
N LEU A 717 -41.46 -24.77 6.24
CA LEU A 717 -41.83 -23.45 5.74
C LEU A 717 -41.52 -22.33 6.75
N TYR A 718 -41.70 -22.58 8.05
CA TYR A 718 -41.32 -21.63 9.10
C TYR A 718 -39.81 -21.38 9.12
N HIS A 719 -39.00 -22.45 9.11
CA HIS A 719 -37.54 -22.37 9.11
C HIS A 719 -37.02 -21.59 7.89
N LEU A 720 -37.65 -21.78 6.72
CA LEU A 720 -37.29 -21.05 5.51
C LEU A 720 -37.51 -19.53 5.66
N LEU A 721 -38.69 -19.14 6.13
CA LEU A 721 -39.04 -17.74 6.32
C LEU A 721 -38.21 -17.09 7.43
N GLU A 722 -38.04 -17.78 8.56
CA GLU A 722 -37.34 -17.26 9.73
C GLU A 722 -35.86 -17.04 9.43
N THR A 723 -35.22 -17.95 8.70
CA THR A 723 -33.82 -17.78 8.27
C THR A 723 -33.66 -16.56 7.35
N LEU A 724 -34.58 -16.35 6.39
CA LEU A 724 -34.54 -15.16 5.53
C LEU A 724 -34.76 -13.87 6.32
N ARG A 725 -35.63 -13.90 7.34
CA ARG A 725 -35.85 -12.75 8.23
C ARG A 725 -34.58 -12.40 9.00
N ILE A 726 -33.88 -13.41 9.52
CA ILE A 726 -32.62 -13.22 10.23
C ILE A 726 -31.54 -12.69 9.27
N ALA A 727 -31.43 -13.27 8.07
CA ALA A 727 -30.52 -12.76 7.04
C ALA A 727 -30.80 -11.29 6.68
N ALA A 728 -32.07 -10.87 6.63
CA ALA A 728 -32.45 -9.48 6.40
C ALA A 728 -31.87 -8.54 7.47
N VAL A 729 -31.89 -8.94 8.75
CA VAL A 729 -31.29 -8.15 9.85
C VAL A 729 -29.78 -7.96 9.65
N PHE A 730 -29.05 -9.02 9.31
CA PHE A 730 -27.60 -8.93 9.07
C PHE A 730 -27.23 -8.23 7.76
N LEU A 731 -28.11 -8.28 6.74
CA LEU A 731 -27.94 -7.54 5.49
C LEU A 731 -28.24 -6.05 5.63
N TYR A 732 -29.06 -5.64 6.59
CA TYR A 732 -29.52 -4.25 6.71
C TYR A 732 -28.39 -3.20 6.70
N PRO A 733 -27.25 -3.37 7.38
CA PRO A 733 -26.14 -2.41 7.30
C PRO A 733 -25.55 -2.27 5.89
N PHE A 734 -25.67 -3.29 5.05
CA PHE A 734 -25.12 -3.34 3.70
C PHE A 734 -26.13 -2.98 2.61
N LEU A 735 -27.36 -3.48 2.73
CA LEU A 735 -28.46 -3.34 1.76
C LEU A 735 -29.75 -2.93 2.49
N PRO A 736 -29.79 -1.74 3.13
CA PRO A 736 -30.91 -1.32 3.98
C PRO A 736 -32.29 -1.39 3.31
N ARG A 737 -32.45 -0.89 2.07
CA ARG A 737 -33.73 -0.89 1.36
C ARG A 737 -34.14 -2.30 0.94
N THR A 738 -33.18 -3.10 0.47
CA THR A 738 -33.44 -4.50 0.12
C THR A 738 -33.82 -5.33 1.34
N ALA A 739 -33.13 -5.13 2.47
CA ALA A 739 -33.43 -5.80 3.73
C ALA A 739 -34.84 -5.45 4.26
N GLU A 740 -35.23 -4.16 4.21
CA GLU A 740 -36.59 -3.74 4.58
C GLU A 740 -37.65 -4.33 3.65
N ARG A 741 -37.41 -4.34 2.34
CA ARG A 741 -38.31 -4.97 1.37
C ARG A 741 -38.45 -6.47 1.60
N LEU A 742 -37.34 -7.16 1.91
CA LEU A 742 -37.37 -8.58 2.27
C LEU A 742 -38.19 -8.80 3.55
N ALA A 743 -37.93 -8.04 4.62
CA ALA A 743 -38.69 -8.14 5.86
C ALA A 743 -40.19 -7.94 5.66
N ALA A 744 -40.59 -6.93 4.88
CA ALA A 744 -41.99 -6.67 4.53
C ALA A 744 -42.63 -7.87 3.81
N LYS A 745 -41.90 -8.50 2.87
CA LYS A 745 -42.39 -9.66 2.13
C LYS A 745 -42.58 -10.90 2.98
N LEU A 746 -41.79 -11.07 4.03
CA LEU A 746 -41.84 -12.21 4.94
C LEU A 746 -42.92 -12.09 6.03
N GLY A 747 -43.66 -10.98 6.08
CA GLY A 747 -44.60 -10.69 7.17
C GLY A 747 -43.91 -10.34 8.49
N ALA A 748 -42.66 -9.88 8.44
CA ALA A 748 -41.91 -9.42 9.61
C ALA A 748 -42.26 -7.97 9.98
N GLU A 749 -41.81 -7.55 11.18
CA GLU A 749 -41.97 -6.17 11.66
C GLU A 749 -41.31 -5.16 10.71
N THR A 750 -42.03 -4.09 10.37
CA THR A 750 -41.56 -2.99 9.52
C THR A 750 -41.85 -1.62 10.21
N PRO A 751 -40.90 -0.65 10.21
CA PRO A 751 -39.55 -0.73 9.66
C PRO A 751 -38.71 -1.80 10.36
N LEU A 752 -37.78 -2.41 9.62
CA LEU A 752 -36.93 -3.47 10.16
C LEU A 752 -36.09 -2.90 11.32
N ILE A 753 -36.10 -3.58 12.46
CA ILE A 753 -35.27 -3.22 13.61
C ILE A 753 -33.97 -4.05 13.51
N PRO A 754 -32.83 -3.46 13.13
CA PRO A 754 -31.64 -4.20 12.74
C PRO A 754 -30.75 -4.52 13.95
N THR A 755 -31.32 -5.06 15.03
CA THR A 755 -30.58 -5.42 16.23
C THR A 755 -30.30 -6.92 16.27
N PHE A 756 -29.18 -7.32 16.86
CA PHE A 756 -28.87 -8.75 17.00
C PHE A 756 -29.88 -9.48 17.90
N GLU A 757 -30.53 -8.78 18.82
CA GLU A 757 -31.65 -9.35 19.57
C GLU A 757 -32.83 -9.69 18.66
N LYS A 758 -33.15 -8.83 17.70
CA LYS A 758 -34.16 -9.09 16.68
C LYS A 758 -33.69 -10.15 15.67
N ALA A 759 -32.40 -10.48 15.59
CA ALA A 759 -31.89 -11.57 14.76
C ALA A 759 -32.02 -12.97 15.42
N ARG A 760 -32.57 -13.07 16.63
CA ARG A 760 -32.81 -14.37 17.28
C ARG A 760 -33.91 -15.17 16.59
N TRP A 761 -33.79 -16.49 16.67
CA TRP A 761 -34.78 -17.43 16.16
C TRP A 761 -36.16 -17.24 16.83
N GLY A 762 -37.23 -17.42 16.06
CA GLY A 762 -38.60 -17.32 16.54
C GLY A 762 -39.23 -15.93 16.40
N GLY A 763 -38.66 -15.05 15.57
CA GLY A 763 -39.11 -13.66 15.42
C GLY A 763 -40.35 -13.47 14.55
N LEU A 764 -40.69 -14.42 13.67
CA LEU A 764 -41.90 -14.36 12.87
C LEU A 764 -43.15 -14.77 13.66
N SER A 765 -44.20 -13.95 13.56
CA SER A 765 -45.50 -14.23 14.16
C SER A 765 -46.32 -15.16 13.25
N PRO A 766 -46.71 -16.35 13.71
CA PRO A 766 -47.59 -17.23 12.95
C PRO A 766 -48.89 -16.54 12.54
N GLY A 767 -49.35 -16.83 11.32
CA GLY A 767 -50.53 -16.24 10.71
C GLY A 767 -50.28 -14.87 10.05
N ALA A 768 -49.11 -14.24 10.23
CA ALA A 768 -48.79 -13.00 9.53
C ALA A 768 -48.82 -13.19 7.99
N PRO A 769 -49.32 -12.20 7.23
CA PRO A 769 -49.39 -12.32 5.77
C PRO A 769 -47.99 -12.31 5.15
N VAL A 770 -47.76 -13.23 4.21
CA VAL A 770 -46.55 -13.31 3.39
C VAL A 770 -46.90 -12.81 1.99
N ASP A 771 -46.10 -11.89 1.46
CA ASP A 771 -46.35 -11.25 0.16
C ASP A 771 -45.99 -12.20 -1.00
N ARG A 772 -46.45 -11.85 -2.20
CA ARG A 772 -46.20 -12.60 -3.43
C ARG A 772 -44.71 -12.66 -3.77
N ALA A 773 -44.36 -13.75 -4.46
CA ALA A 773 -43.02 -14.04 -4.95
C ALA A 773 -42.59 -13.14 -6.12
N THR A 774 -42.46 -11.83 -5.89
CA THR A 774 -41.84 -10.91 -6.85
C THR A 774 -40.34 -10.74 -6.58
N PRO A 775 -39.52 -10.54 -7.63
CA PRO A 775 -38.08 -10.38 -7.48
C PRO A 775 -37.66 -9.23 -6.55
N LEU A 776 -36.56 -9.44 -5.80
CA LEU A 776 -35.95 -8.38 -4.99
C LEU A 776 -35.18 -7.38 -5.83
N PHE A 777 -34.57 -7.81 -6.93
CA PHE A 777 -33.82 -6.96 -7.85
C PHE A 777 -34.45 -7.03 -9.24
N PRO A 778 -34.41 -5.94 -10.02
CA PRO A 778 -34.80 -5.98 -11.43
C PRO A 778 -33.85 -6.90 -12.22
N GLU A 779 -34.34 -7.50 -13.30
CA GLU A 779 -33.47 -8.23 -14.24
C GLU A 779 -32.46 -7.27 -14.87
N LEU A 780 -31.24 -7.75 -15.14
CA LEU A 780 -30.26 -6.96 -15.89
C LEU A 780 -30.71 -6.91 -17.35
N GLU A 781 -30.89 -5.71 -17.90
CA GLU A 781 -31.04 -5.57 -19.35
C GLU A 781 -29.74 -6.05 -20.01
N THR A 782 -29.80 -7.14 -20.78
CA THR A 782 -28.68 -7.50 -21.64
C THR A 782 -28.59 -6.44 -22.72
N HIS A 783 -27.65 -5.50 -22.60
CA HIS A 783 -27.29 -4.59 -23.68
C HIS A 783 -26.11 -5.20 -24.47
N PRO A 784 -26.35 -5.80 -25.65
CA PRO A 784 -25.27 -6.15 -26.54
C PRO A 784 -24.79 -4.87 -27.22
N GLY A 785 -23.80 -4.21 -26.61
CA GLY A 785 -23.04 -3.13 -27.25
C GLY A 785 -23.28 -1.74 -26.69
N LEU A 786 -22.40 -1.30 -25.78
CA LEU A 786 -22.13 0.12 -25.52
C LEU A 786 -20.73 0.27 -24.91
N ILE A 787 -19.72 -0.11 -25.68
CA ILE A 787 -18.38 0.49 -25.55
C ILE A 787 -18.44 1.80 -26.34
N ALA A 788 -18.85 2.87 -25.69
CA ALA A 788 -18.64 4.22 -26.19
C ALA A 788 -18.51 5.17 -25.01
N ALA A 789 -17.27 5.40 -24.58
CA ALA A 789 -16.94 6.55 -23.74
C ALA A 789 -17.34 7.81 -24.51
N ARG A 790 -18.34 8.54 -24.04
CA ARG A 790 -18.56 9.92 -24.49
C ARG A 790 -17.52 10.80 -23.80
N PRO A 791 -16.65 11.52 -24.54
CA PRO A 791 -15.74 12.46 -23.93
C PRO A 791 -16.54 13.64 -23.36
N VAL A 792 -16.27 13.99 -22.11
CA VAL A 792 -16.68 15.29 -21.55
C VAL A 792 -15.80 16.33 -22.22
N THR A 793 -16.28 16.95 -23.30
CA THR A 793 -15.64 18.13 -23.89
C THR A 793 -15.84 19.31 -22.96
N GLY A 794 -14.81 19.58 -22.16
CA GLY A 794 -14.67 20.78 -21.34
C GLY A 794 -13.29 21.42 -21.55
N SER A 795 -12.80 21.47 -22.80
CA SER A 795 -11.65 22.31 -23.13
C SER A 795 -12.18 23.69 -23.54
N SER A 796 -12.01 24.66 -22.64
CA SER A 796 -12.13 26.08 -22.98
C SER A 796 -11.16 26.40 -24.14
N PRO A 797 -11.58 27.10 -25.21
CA PRO A 797 -10.72 27.36 -26.35
C PRO A 797 -9.55 28.26 -25.92
N ARG A 798 -8.32 27.80 -26.13
CA ARG A 798 -7.14 28.66 -26.10
C ARG A 798 -7.33 29.74 -27.17
N ARG A 799 -7.56 30.98 -26.75
CA ARG A 799 -7.36 32.15 -27.59
C ARG A 799 -5.86 32.28 -27.86
N GLU A 800 -5.43 31.81 -29.01
CA GLU A 800 -4.19 32.30 -29.63
C GLU A 800 -4.41 33.76 -30.01
N THR A 801 -3.79 34.67 -29.26
CA THR A 801 -3.61 36.05 -29.68
C THR A 801 -2.45 36.09 -30.66
N HIS A 802 -2.75 36.05 -31.96
CA HIS A 802 -1.87 36.65 -32.96
C HIS A 802 -2.20 38.15 -33.05
N PRO A 803 -1.19 39.04 -33.04
CA PRO A 803 -1.41 40.46 -33.24
C PRO A 803 -1.57 40.71 -34.75
N GLU A 804 -2.70 41.27 -35.16
CA GLU A 804 -2.83 41.86 -36.49
C GLU A 804 -2.47 43.34 -36.44
N ALA A 805 -1.78 43.77 -37.49
CA ALA A 805 -1.85 45.14 -37.98
C ALA A 805 -3.23 45.39 -38.59
#